data_AF-A0A1W2CQF6-F1
#
_entry.id   AF-A0A1W2CQF6-F1
#
_cell.length_a   1.000
_cell.length_b   1.000
_cell.length_c   1.000
_cell.angle_alpha   90.00
_cell.angle_beta   90.00
_cell.angle_gamma   90.00
#
_symmetry.space_group_name_H-M   'P 1'
#
loop_
_entity.id
_entity.type
_entity.pdbx_description
1 polymer ?
#
loop_
_entity_poly.entity_id
_entity_poly.type
_entity_poly.pdbx_seq_one_letter_code
_entity_poly.pdbx_strand_id
1 'polypeptide(L)'
;MKLFKMKLINIFLIVLMLGVAVAIPCKAQKKAPIPVIFETDMGNDVDDGLALAMLFRYADQKKINFLGISNNKQSLSSLQFIDLMRRHYGYSQLPIATVQNGVEGEAEARSFARKVMDYREQGQLLYPSSIQKYSDVENAVHFYRRMLAKAKDTSVVIISVGFSTNLAELLESKADQYSKLNGLELVKRKVKFLSTMAGNFSAPRQKEFNVISDLAAARKVFNRWPTVVYVSPFEVGASVHFPATAIEDNLGYRGKQPLVTAYKAYITMPYNRETWDLTSVLFAVEKSAQYFKQSAPGKFVVDEQGYTQFKEDKKGKHYFLHTPGESQRTKIKNRFVELIMTAKSGATAPKSNIDIQGFLNPALKYRPLRIIHEHLDTTLIRNLKELGYGGVVTNVSYQDYLSSTQNWEKFRSDIAYAIDKLGLRIWIYDEKGYPSGAAGGIVLKDDPSAQALGLSVITKLVNKGEQLAIPFPHGHTRFLAAFAYPEAGYDTTTVVDLSKYTDAKGNLKWAAPKGKGNWKVQYFVQKPFYENTHATHNWFEQRKMVNLLEKKATDNFIKVTHEQYKHHVGDYFGKGIEAFFTDEPSLVGAHFLNSKPPVTPGVRDQPDFNIPTFPTLNWSESLLGEFKRRRGYDLYTKLPYLVQGQSATAFKVRIDYYQTLMELVAECYFKPLEEFAANNNVASSGHLLLEEDLFYHPIFEGSLMEMYKHMQFPGIDLLTAYPLVAKRWGVTTAKFASSVANTYGKNQVMSEISNAFDSNDAGIKGQMAAVGIQFAYGVDLFNSYYRHDKMSVEENKQFTNYIGRVAYLMDQGKRQPQVGVYYPIESIWAKTLIPLSIGREHFDKEALLLSDNFTELGLALIDQHIDFNYVDREKLPEPGKEIKKLIIPKLGVLQKEQLDHLIRLADRGLKLYFQNTEILLLNGNAFEQETVYLKEKFGAYNNVIFLDNVTQIAAQISAGMDPGYRIEAGTENIVALAKSGKAAEVYLFVNAADKAQDLKVNFKKTDKRLMVWDPVSGMVIPGNTRSTGNGAVLELHLDKWQTLLVTIDK
;
A
#
# COMPACT_ATOMS: atom_id res chain seq x y z
N MET A 1 -69.33 -40.18 18.98
CA MET A 1 -70.18 -39.45 18.00
C MET A 1 -69.59 -38.06 17.85
N LYS A 2 -68.92 -37.67 16.78
CA LYS A 2 -69.23 -37.69 15.32
C LYS A 2 -69.48 -36.24 14.89
N LEU A 3 -68.68 -35.80 13.92
CA LEU A 3 -68.65 -34.50 13.22
C LEU A 3 -68.11 -33.32 14.02
N PHE A 4 -66.84 -32.96 13.79
CA PHE A 4 -66.30 -31.58 13.60
C PHE A 4 -64.75 -31.51 13.61
N LYS A 5 -64.06 -32.55 13.12
CA LYS A 5 -62.62 -32.53 12.81
C LYS A 5 -62.39 -33.02 11.38
N MET A 6 -62.61 -32.15 10.40
CA MET A 6 -62.11 -32.27 9.01
C MET A 6 -62.57 -31.04 8.21
N LYS A 7 -61.94 -29.87 8.40
CA LYS A 7 -61.95 -28.76 7.39
C LYS A 7 -61.01 -27.56 7.66
N LEU A 8 -60.01 -27.66 8.54
CA LEU A 8 -59.03 -26.58 8.75
C LEU A 8 -57.56 -26.99 8.64
N ILE A 9 -57.27 -28.15 8.05
CA ILE A 9 -55.89 -28.60 7.76
C ILE A 9 -55.53 -28.52 6.26
N ASN A 10 -56.49 -28.25 5.36
CA ASN A 10 -56.22 -28.14 3.92
C ASN A 10 -56.08 -26.71 3.38
N ILE A 11 -56.14 -25.66 4.21
CA ILE A 11 -55.91 -24.27 3.76
C ILE A 11 -54.50 -23.78 4.13
N PHE A 12 -53.87 -24.36 5.16
CA PHE A 12 -52.50 -23.99 5.56
C PHE A 12 -51.39 -24.63 4.72
N LEU A 13 -51.71 -25.67 3.92
CA LEU A 13 -50.80 -26.29 2.96
C LEU A 13 -50.98 -25.79 1.51
N ILE A 14 -52.04 -25.01 1.22
CA ILE A 14 -52.30 -24.46 -0.12
C ILE A 14 -51.83 -23.01 -0.25
N VAL A 15 -51.78 -22.23 0.84
CA VAL A 15 -51.20 -20.87 0.82
C VAL A 15 -49.67 -20.89 0.93
N LEU A 16 -49.06 -21.98 1.41
CA LEU A 16 -47.60 -22.16 1.40
C LEU A 16 -47.06 -22.75 0.06
N MET A 17 -47.93 -23.11 -0.90
CA MET A 17 -47.55 -23.57 -2.24
C MET A 17 -47.76 -22.51 -3.35
N LEU A 18 -48.25 -21.30 -3.03
CA LEU A 18 -48.51 -20.23 -4.01
C LEU A 18 -47.74 -18.93 -3.75
N GLY A 19 -46.83 -18.91 -2.78
CA GLY A 19 -46.02 -17.73 -2.40
C GLY A 19 -44.51 -17.83 -2.66
N VAL A 20 -44.03 -18.93 -3.25
CA VAL A 20 -42.67 -19.00 -3.79
C VAL A 20 -42.79 -18.77 -5.29
N ALA A 21 -42.77 -17.50 -5.70
CA ALA A 21 -42.28 -17.18 -7.02
C ALA A 21 -40.82 -17.68 -7.04
N VAL A 22 -40.65 -18.92 -7.49
CA VAL A 22 -39.38 -19.43 -7.98
C VAL A 22 -39.00 -18.40 -9.03
N ALA A 23 -38.09 -17.49 -8.68
CA ALA A 23 -37.24 -16.86 -9.66
C ALA A 23 -36.47 -18.04 -10.25
N ILE A 24 -37.08 -18.69 -11.24
CA ILE A 24 -36.38 -19.51 -12.20
C ILE A 24 -35.27 -18.56 -12.62
N PRO A 25 -33.99 -18.85 -12.32
CA PRO A 25 -32.94 -18.09 -12.94
C PRO A 25 -33.24 -18.31 -14.41
N CYS A 26 -33.77 -17.27 -15.07
CA CYS A 26 -33.93 -17.28 -16.49
C CYS A 26 -32.51 -17.52 -16.95
N LYS A 27 -32.19 -18.77 -17.27
CA LYS A 27 -30.87 -19.18 -17.73
C LYS A 27 -30.65 -18.23 -18.88
N ALA A 28 -29.83 -17.22 -18.66
CA ALA A 28 -29.49 -16.27 -19.69
C ALA A 28 -28.97 -17.15 -20.81
N GLN A 29 -29.78 -17.27 -21.86
CA GLN A 29 -29.51 -18.19 -22.94
C GLN A 29 -28.15 -17.75 -23.46
N LYS A 30 -27.11 -18.55 -23.23
CA LYS A 30 -25.74 -18.18 -23.62
C LYS A 30 -25.80 -17.86 -25.11
N LYS A 31 -25.73 -16.57 -25.46
CA LYS A 31 -25.80 -16.13 -26.86
C LYS A 31 -24.66 -16.84 -27.58
N ALA A 32 -24.99 -17.59 -28.62
CA ALA A 32 -23.99 -18.25 -29.43
C ALA A 32 -23.01 -17.20 -29.99
N PRO A 33 -21.69 -17.48 -30.03
CA PRO A 33 -20.71 -16.54 -30.56
C PRO A 33 -21.06 -16.17 -32.01
N ILE A 34 -20.94 -14.89 -32.35
CA ILE A 34 -21.27 -14.37 -33.68
C ILE A 34 -20.18 -14.81 -34.67
N PRO A 35 -20.50 -15.52 -35.77
CA PRO A 35 -19.51 -15.83 -36.79
C PRO A 35 -19.06 -14.54 -37.51
N VAL A 36 -17.77 -14.21 -37.44
CA VAL A 36 -17.21 -12.97 -37.97
C VAL A 36 -16.13 -13.26 -39.01
N ILE A 37 -16.20 -12.58 -40.16
CA ILE A 37 -15.08 -12.42 -41.08
C ILE A 37 -14.63 -10.96 -40.99
N PHE A 38 -13.32 -10.74 -40.82
CA PHE A 38 -12.72 -9.41 -40.77
C PHE A 38 -11.94 -9.15 -42.05
N GLU A 39 -12.12 -7.98 -42.63
CA GLU A 39 -11.43 -7.56 -43.84
C GLU A 39 -10.84 -6.15 -43.63
N THR A 40 -9.57 -5.98 -43.99
CA THR A 40 -8.73 -4.83 -43.62
C THR A 40 -7.70 -4.55 -44.71
N ASP A 41 -7.34 -3.28 -44.89
CA ASP A 41 -6.23 -2.79 -45.71
C ASP A 41 -4.96 -2.59 -44.87
N MET A 42 -4.80 -3.46 -43.86
CA MET A 42 -3.75 -3.48 -42.85
C MET A 42 -2.43 -2.92 -43.35
N GLY A 43 -1.95 -1.88 -42.69
CA GLY A 43 -0.65 -1.29 -42.96
C GLY A 43 -0.70 0.19 -43.35
N ASN A 44 -1.88 0.72 -43.70
CA ASN A 44 -2.08 2.15 -43.98
C ASN A 44 -2.22 2.96 -42.67
N ASP A 45 -2.94 2.42 -41.69
CA ASP A 45 -3.15 3.05 -40.40
C ASP A 45 -3.01 2.07 -39.24
N VAL A 46 -2.39 2.47 -38.14
CA VAL A 46 -2.19 1.57 -37.01
C VAL A 46 -3.51 1.17 -36.33
N ASP A 47 -4.60 1.91 -36.56
CA ASP A 47 -5.91 1.55 -36.03
C ASP A 47 -6.49 0.26 -36.62
N ASP A 48 -6.07 -0.17 -37.83
CA ASP A 48 -6.27 -1.53 -38.36
C ASP A 48 -5.76 -2.60 -37.37
N GLY A 49 -4.55 -2.39 -36.84
CA GLY A 49 -3.88 -3.28 -35.91
C GLY A 49 -4.58 -3.32 -34.54
N LEU A 50 -5.07 -2.16 -34.10
CA LEU A 50 -5.87 -2.03 -32.87
C LEU A 50 -7.24 -2.74 -33.02
N ALA A 51 -7.90 -2.58 -34.17
CA ALA A 51 -9.16 -3.24 -34.50
C ALA A 51 -9.02 -4.76 -34.54
N LEU A 52 -7.94 -5.26 -35.14
CA LEU A 52 -7.63 -6.70 -35.15
C LEU A 52 -7.38 -7.23 -33.72
N ALA A 53 -6.69 -6.48 -32.87
CA ALA A 53 -6.48 -6.84 -31.47
C ALA A 53 -7.81 -6.94 -30.68
N MET A 54 -8.76 -6.03 -30.93
CA MET A 54 -10.11 -6.12 -30.35
C MET A 54 -10.84 -7.40 -30.77
N LEU A 55 -10.69 -7.84 -32.03
CA LEU A 55 -11.34 -9.07 -32.50
C LEU A 55 -10.76 -10.31 -31.84
N PHE A 56 -9.44 -10.39 -31.65
CA PHE A 56 -8.84 -11.46 -30.85
C PHE A 56 -9.37 -11.44 -29.41
N ARG A 57 -9.54 -10.26 -28.82
CA ARG A 57 -10.15 -10.13 -27.49
C ARG A 57 -11.58 -10.66 -27.46
N TYR A 58 -12.39 -10.32 -28.45
CA TYR A 58 -13.76 -10.80 -28.53
C TYR A 58 -13.85 -12.30 -28.77
N ALA A 59 -12.90 -12.87 -29.52
CA ALA A 59 -12.79 -14.31 -29.70
C ALA A 59 -12.40 -15.00 -28.38
N ASP A 60 -11.44 -14.43 -27.63
CA ASP A 60 -11.06 -14.92 -26.30
C ASP A 60 -12.25 -14.90 -25.32
N GLN A 61 -13.08 -13.85 -25.39
CA GLN A 61 -14.31 -13.72 -24.59
C GLN A 61 -15.46 -14.61 -25.09
N LYS A 62 -15.26 -15.37 -26.17
CA LYS A 62 -16.29 -16.19 -26.84
C LYS A 62 -17.51 -15.36 -27.29
N LYS A 63 -17.33 -14.07 -27.56
CA LYS A 63 -18.38 -13.22 -28.16
C LYS A 63 -18.48 -13.40 -29.67
N ILE A 64 -17.35 -13.71 -30.31
CA ILE A 64 -17.29 -14.04 -31.74
C ILE A 64 -16.72 -15.44 -31.97
N ASN A 65 -17.15 -16.06 -33.05
CA ASN A 65 -16.45 -17.16 -33.69
C ASN A 65 -15.70 -16.57 -34.89
N PHE A 66 -14.39 -16.36 -34.76
CA PHE A 66 -13.58 -15.70 -35.78
C PHE A 66 -13.32 -16.69 -36.93
N LEU A 67 -13.95 -16.47 -38.08
CA LEU A 67 -13.91 -17.39 -39.22
C LEU A 67 -12.65 -17.24 -40.07
N GLY A 68 -12.11 -16.03 -40.17
CA GLY A 68 -10.88 -15.73 -40.89
C GLY A 68 -10.69 -14.24 -41.13
N ILE A 69 -9.51 -13.89 -41.64
CA ILE A 69 -9.09 -12.52 -41.95
C ILE A 69 -8.83 -12.45 -43.46
N SER A 70 -9.45 -11.51 -44.16
CA SER A 70 -9.21 -11.25 -45.57
C SER A 70 -8.47 -9.93 -45.72
N ASN A 71 -7.28 -9.94 -46.32
CA ASN A 71 -6.59 -8.70 -46.66
C ASN A 71 -7.16 -8.16 -47.98
N ASN A 72 -7.57 -6.88 -48.02
CA ASN A 72 -8.09 -6.22 -49.22
C ASN A 72 -7.09 -5.24 -49.87
N LYS A 73 -5.87 -5.14 -49.31
CA LYS A 73 -4.73 -4.40 -49.85
C LYS A 73 -3.77 -5.31 -50.62
N GLN A 74 -3.30 -4.89 -51.79
CA GLN A 74 -2.29 -5.62 -52.55
C GLN A 74 -0.88 -5.43 -51.92
N SER A 75 -0.64 -6.08 -50.78
CA SER A 75 0.57 -5.91 -49.98
C SER A 75 1.01 -7.20 -49.28
N LEU A 76 2.27 -7.61 -49.50
CA LEU A 76 2.84 -8.77 -48.82
C LEU A 76 3.17 -8.45 -47.35
N SER A 77 3.65 -7.24 -47.05
CA SER A 77 3.97 -6.82 -45.69
C SER A 77 2.71 -6.79 -44.80
N SER A 78 1.57 -6.40 -45.38
CA SER A 78 0.25 -6.49 -44.77
C SER A 78 -0.11 -7.92 -44.36
N LEU A 79 0.00 -8.88 -45.28
CA LEU A 79 -0.25 -10.31 -45.00
C LEU A 79 0.68 -10.85 -43.91
N GLN A 80 1.94 -10.48 -43.97
CA GLN A 80 2.95 -10.89 -42.99
C GLN A 80 2.65 -10.34 -41.60
N PHE A 81 2.19 -9.09 -41.50
CA PHE A 81 1.81 -8.48 -40.23
C PHE A 81 0.51 -9.08 -39.67
N ILE A 82 -0.49 -9.37 -40.51
CA ILE A 82 -1.69 -10.11 -40.11
C ILE A 82 -1.31 -11.49 -39.55
N ASP A 83 -0.38 -12.19 -40.22
CA ASP A 83 0.15 -13.48 -39.76
C ASP A 83 0.88 -13.37 -38.41
N LEU A 84 1.72 -12.34 -38.26
CA LEU A 84 2.41 -12.03 -37.01
C LEU A 84 1.41 -11.82 -35.87
N MET A 85 0.43 -10.95 -36.08
CA MET A 85 -0.59 -10.63 -35.09
C MET A 85 -1.41 -11.88 -34.70
N ARG A 86 -1.96 -12.64 -35.66
CA ARG A 86 -2.74 -13.85 -35.30
C ARG A 86 -1.89 -14.86 -34.53
N ARG A 87 -0.62 -15.08 -34.89
CA ARG A 87 0.26 -16.02 -34.17
C ARG A 87 0.54 -15.53 -32.76
N HIS A 88 0.88 -14.25 -32.62
CA HIS A 88 1.15 -13.62 -31.34
C HIS A 88 -0.03 -13.69 -30.37
N TYR A 89 -1.25 -13.53 -30.89
CA TYR A 89 -2.48 -13.64 -30.09
C TYR A 89 -2.97 -15.09 -29.89
N GLY A 90 -2.30 -16.09 -30.47
CA GLY A 90 -2.62 -17.52 -30.29
C GLY A 90 -3.65 -18.09 -31.27
N TYR A 91 -3.87 -17.41 -32.40
CA TYR A 91 -4.79 -17.75 -33.49
C TYR A 91 -4.05 -18.22 -34.76
N SER A 92 -2.97 -18.99 -34.60
CA SER A 92 -2.13 -19.48 -35.71
C SER A 92 -2.83 -20.39 -36.73
N GLN A 93 -4.04 -20.86 -36.43
CA GLN A 93 -4.87 -21.67 -37.34
C GLN A 93 -5.98 -20.84 -38.01
N LEU A 94 -6.13 -19.57 -37.65
CA LEU A 94 -7.14 -18.70 -38.24
C LEU A 94 -6.78 -18.44 -39.71
N PRO A 95 -7.67 -18.77 -40.68
CA PRO A 95 -7.38 -18.60 -42.10
C PRO A 95 -7.11 -17.13 -42.46
N ILE A 96 -6.12 -16.91 -43.33
CA ILE A 96 -5.85 -15.64 -43.99
C ILE A 96 -6.13 -15.80 -45.48
N ALA A 97 -6.76 -14.79 -46.08
CA ALA A 97 -6.93 -14.69 -47.53
C ALA A 97 -6.39 -13.34 -48.05
N THR A 98 -6.13 -13.27 -49.35
CA THR A 98 -5.62 -12.05 -50.00
C THR A 98 -6.45 -11.68 -51.23
N VAL A 99 -6.56 -10.37 -51.46
CA VAL A 99 -7.04 -9.81 -52.72
C VAL A 99 -6.16 -10.23 -53.90
N GLN A 100 -6.76 -10.29 -55.09
CA GLN A 100 -6.07 -10.47 -56.36
C GLN A 100 -6.23 -9.19 -57.19
N ASN A 101 -5.11 -8.63 -57.68
CA ASN A 101 -5.10 -7.37 -58.42
C ASN A 101 -5.76 -6.22 -57.64
N GLY A 102 -5.55 -6.20 -56.32
CA GLY A 102 -6.16 -5.23 -55.42
C GLY A 102 -5.50 -3.86 -55.45
N VAL A 103 -6.07 -2.93 -54.71
CA VAL A 103 -5.51 -1.59 -54.53
C VAL A 103 -4.30 -1.67 -53.59
N GLU A 104 -3.21 -0.99 -53.95
CA GLU A 104 -2.00 -0.94 -53.11
C GLU A 104 -2.13 0.03 -51.94
N GLY A 105 -3.01 1.04 -52.00
CA GLY A 105 -3.24 2.00 -50.91
C GLY A 105 -2.06 2.95 -50.69
N GLU A 106 -1.63 3.13 -49.44
CA GLU A 106 -0.44 3.92 -49.12
C GLU A 106 0.84 3.20 -49.60
N ALA A 107 1.80 3.97 -50.11
CA ALA A 107 3.08 3.45 -50.57
C ALA A 107 3.75 2.56 -49.51
N GLU A 108 4.24 1.38 -49.92
CA GLU A 108 4.84 0.37 -49.02
C GLU A 108 5.93 0.92 -48.09
N ALA A 109 6.70 1.91 -48.54
CA ALA A 109 7.74 2.55 -47.72
C ALA A 109 7.19 3.29 -46.48
N ARG A 110 5.92 3.72 -46.51
CA ARG A 110 5.26 4.42 -45.39
C ARG A 110 4.49 3.46 -44.48
N SER A 111 4.18 2.26 -44.96
CA SER A 111 3.40 1.28 -44.22
C SER A 111 4.05 0.86 -42.91
N PHE A 112 3.31 0.94 -41.80
CA PHE A 112 3.81 0.45 -40.52
C PHE A 112 4.03 -1.07 -40.55
N ALA A 113 3.24 -1.83 -41.31
CA ALA A 113 3.39 -3.27 -41.46
C ALA A 113 4.77 -3.59 -42.03
N ARG A 114 5.20 -2.87 -43.08
CA ARG A 114 6.55 -3.01 -43.64
C ARG A 114 7.63 -2.66 -42.62
N LYS A 115 7.49 -1.53 -41.91
CA LYS A 115 8.46 -1.11 -40.88
C LYS A 115 8.61 -2.15 -39.76
N VAL A 116 7.53 -2.80 -39.34
CA VAL A 116 7.57 -3.86 -38.32
C VAL A 116 8.21 -5.13 -38.88
N MET A 117 7.86 -5.53 -40.10
CA MET A 117 8.41 -6.75 -40.71
C MET A 117 9.89 -6.63 -41.05
N ASP A 118 10.38 -5.43 -41.30
CA ASP A 118 11.80 -5.13 -41.50
C ASP A 118 12.54 -4.83 -40.19
N TYR A 119 11.84 -4.78 -39.05
CA TYR A 119 12.43 -4.37 -37.78
C TYR A 119 13.52 -5.35 -37.34
N ARG A 120 14.73 -4.83 -37.19
CA ARG A 120 15.91 -5.59 -36.76
C ARG A 120 16.39 -5.12 -35.40
N GLU A 121 16.82 -6.06 -34.60
CA GLU A 121 17.44 -5.81 -33.31
C GLU A 121 18.69 -6.69 -33.20
N GLN A 122 19.84 -6.10 -32.87
CA GLN A 122 21.14 -6.78 -32.90
C GLN A 122 21.43 -7.49 -34.24
N GLY A 123 21.00 -6.90 -35.35
CA GLY A 123 21.19 -7.42 -36.71
C GLY A 123 20.20 -8.51 -37.16
N GLN A 124 19.41 -9.08 -36.24
CA GLN A 124 18.44 -10.14 -36.55
C GLN A 124 17.03 -9.57 -36.72
N LEU A 125 16.24 -10.20 -37.60
CA LEU A 125 14.82 -9.89 -37.75
C LEU A 125 14.08 -10.26 -36.47
N LEU A 126 13.36 -9.29 -35.90
CA LEU A 126 12.65 -9.50 -34.65
C LEU A 126 11.36 -10.31 -34.83
N TYR A 127 10.66 -10.09 -35.95
CA TYR A 127 9.34 -10.66 -36.20
C TYR A 127 9.33 -11.51 -37.48
N PRO A 128 9.54 -12.84 -37.39
CA PRO A 128 9.42 -13.70 -38.57
C PRO A 128 7.95 -13.89 -38.96
N SER A 129 7.69 -14.04 -40.27
CA SER A 129 6.39 -14.42 -40.84
C SER A 129 6.42 -15.84 -41.41
N SER A 130 5.31 -16.57 -41.30
CA SER A 130 5.14 -17.84 -42.01
C SER A 130 4.74 -17.65 -43.48
N ILE A 131 4.19 -16.48 -43.82
CA ILE A 131 3.86 -16.08 -45.19
C ILE A 131 5.09 -15.41 -45.82
N GLN A 132 5.53 -15.94 -46.96
CA GLN A 132 6.69 -15.45 -47.70
C GLN A 132 6.30 -14.95 -49.11
N LYS A 133 5.18 -15.43 -49.66
CA LYS A 133 4.65 -15.02 -50.96
C LYS A 133 3.12 -15.10 -50.98
N TYR A 134 2.48 -14.40 -51.92
CA TYR A 134 1.02 -14.36 -52.05
C TYR A 134 0.37 -15.74 -52.23
N SER A 135 1.06 -16.69 -52.86
CA SER A 135 0.53 -18.05 -53.06
C SER A 135 0.53 -18.93 -51.81
N ASP A 136 1.05 -18.43 -50.68
CA ASP A 136 0.97 -19.12 -49.38
C ASP A 136 -0.41 -18.98 -48.72
N VAL A 137 -1.25 -18.06 -49.20
CA VAL A 137 -2.61 -17.81 -48.72
C VAL A 137 -3.65 -17.98 -49.84
N GLU A 138 -4.90 -18.24 -49.47
CA GLU A 138 -5.99 -18.45 -50.41
C GLU A 138 -6.44 -17.10 -51.03
N ASN A 139 -6.93 -17.14 -52.28
CA ASN A 139 -7.62 -16.01 -52.89
C ASN A 139 -8.90 -15.66 -52.10
N ALA A 140 -9.16 -14.37 -51.88
CA ALA A 140 -10.28 -13.87 -51.09
C ALA A 140 -11.66 -14.38 -51.57
N VAL A 141 -11.93 -14.41 -52.88
CA VAL A 141 -13.22 -14.89 -53.41
C VAL A 141 -13.41 -16.37 -53.07
N HIS A 142 -12.40 -17.21 -53.27
CA HIS A 142 -12.45 -18.62 -52.89
C HIS A 142 -12.67 -18.80 -51.38
N PHE A 143 -11.94 -18.03 -50.56
CA PHE A 143 -12.09 -18.03 -49.11
C PHE A 143 -13.52 -17.67 -48.68
N TYR A 144 -14.09 -16.57 -49.18
CA TYR A 144 -15.45 -16.16 -48.85
C TYR A 144 -16.48 -17.20 -49.29
N ARG A 145 -16.36 -17.74 -50.51
CA ARG A 145 -17.29 -18.77 -50.99
C ARG A 145 -17.24 -20.02 -50.12
N ARG A 146 -16.05 -20.48 -49.75
CA ARG A 146 -15.82 -21.63 -48.85
C ARG A 146 -16.36 -21.40 -47.44
N MET A 147 -16.12 -20.22 -46.85
CA MET A 147 -16.59 -19.87 -45.50
C MET A 147 -18.11 -19.71 -45.46
N LEU A 148 -18.69 -18.96 -46.39
CA LEU A 148 -20.12 -18.68 -46.43
C LEU A 148 -20.94 -19.95 -46.75
N ALA A 149 -20.46 -20.81 -47.66
CA ALA A 149 -21.15 -22.07 -47.97
C ALA A 149 -21.34 -22.96 -46.74
N LYS A 150 -20.34 -23.01 -45.85
CA LYS A 150 -20.36 -23.78 -44.60
C LYS A 150 -21.14 -23.12 -43.45
N ALA A 151 -21.34 -21.81 -43.53
CA ALA A 151 -22.01 -21.06 -42.47
C ALA A 151 -23.53 -21.31 -42.44
N LYS A 152 -24.15 -21.09 -41.27
CA LYS A 152 -25.61 -21.09 -41.15
C LYS A 152 -26.20 -19.89 -41.91
N ASP A 153 -27.42 -20.06 -42.43
CA ASP A 153 -28.12 -18.97 -43.11
C ASP A 153 -28.30 -17.77 -42.17
N THR A 154 -28.14 -16.56 -42.69
CA THR A 154 -28.29 -15.27 -41.98
C THR A 154 -27.48 -15.18 -40.66
N SER A 155 -26.26 -15.73 -40.65
CA SER A 155 -25.44 -15.82 -39.43
C SER A 155 -24.15 -15.01 -39.47
N VAL A 156 -23.49 -14.91 -40.62
CA VAL A 156 -22.15 -14.33 -40.73
C VAL A 156 -22.20 -12.81 -40.71
N VAL A 157 -21.40 -12.19 -39.87
CA VAL A 157 -21.14 -10.75 -39.90
C VAL A 157 -19.82 -10.52 -40.62
N ILE A 158 -19.85 -9.66 -41.63
CA ILE A 158 -18.64 -9.20 -42.31
C ILE A 158 -18.33 -7.81 -41.76
N ILE A 159 -17.10 -7.63 -41.26
CA ILE A 159 -16.58 -6.35 -40.83
C ILE A 159 -15.48 -5.97 -41.83
N SER A 160 -15.72 -4.97 -42.68
CA SER A 160 -14.78 -4.53 -43.72
C SER A 160 -14.35 -3.09 -43.44
N VAL A 161 -13.09 -2.90 -43.07
CA VAL A 161 -12.52 -1.61 -42.65
C VAL A 161 -11.51 -1.03 -43.63
N GLY A 162 -11.46 -1.59 -44.86
CA GLY A 162 -10.56 -1.12 -45.91
C GLY A 162 -11.21 -1.10 -47.29
N PHE A 163 -10.44 -1.44 -48.32
CA PHE A 163 -10.88 -1.45 -49.72
C PHE A 163 -11.96 -2.51 -50.04
N SER A 164 -12.67 -2.33 -51.15
CA SER A 164 -13.91 -3.04 -51.48
C SER A 164 -13.75 -4.15 -52.53
N THR A 165 -12.59 -4.30 -53.17
CA THR A 165 -12.35 -5.25 -54.27
C THR A 165 -12.82 -6.66 -53.95
N ASN A 166 -12.40 -7.22 -52.81
CA ASN A 166 -12.76 -8.57 -52.38
C ASN A 166 -14.29 -8.79 -52.34
N LEU A 167 -15.02 -7.83 -51.76
CA LEU A 167 -16.47 -7.90 -51.64
C LEU A 167 -17.16 -7.70 -52.98
N ALA A 168 -16.66 -6.80 -53.83
CA ALA A 168 -17.20 -6.59 -55.17
C ALA A 168 -17.03 -7.84 -56.06
N GLU A 169 -15.85 -8.44 -56.06
CA GLU A 169 -15.56 -9.67 -56.79
C GLU A 169 -16.35 -10.86 -56.25
N LEU A 170 -16.53 -10.94 -54.91
CA LEU A 170 -17.41 -11.93 -54.31
C LEU A 170 -18.82 -11.81 -54.89
N LEU A 171 -19.40 -10.61 -54.97
CA LEU A 171 -20.75 -10.42 -55.53
C LEU A 171 -20.85 -10.82 -57.02
N GLU A 172 -19.73 -10.76 -57.76
CA GLU A 172 -19.66 -11.10 -59.18
C GLU A 172 -19.29 -12.58 -59.43
N SER A 173 -18.85 -13.30 -58.39
CA SER A 173 -18.46 -14.70 -58.51
C SER A 173 -19.62 -15.61 -58.95
N LYS A 174 -19.31 -16.54 -59.85
CA LYS A 174 -20.23 -17.59 -60.32
C LYS A 174 -20.28 -18.75 -59.33
N ALA A 175 -21.24 -19.67 -59.51
CA ALA A 175 -21.27 -20.93 -58.75
C ALA A 175 -19.94 -21.70 -58.88
N ASP A 176 -19.58 -22.46 -57.85
CA ASP A 176 -18.32 -23.20 -57.76
C ASP A 176 -18.48 -24.52 -56.99
N GLN A 177 -17.36 -25.18 -56.69
CA GLN A 177 -17.34 -26.43 -55.94
C GLN A 177 -17.86 -26.32 -54.50
N TYR A 178 -17.93 -25.13 -53.90
CA TYR A 178 -18.40 -24.92 -52.53
C TYR A 178 -19.90 -24.65 -52.47
N SER A 179 -20.48 -23.99 -53.47
CA SER A 179 -21.90 -23.65 -53.50
C SER A 179 -22.44 -23.52 -54.93
N LYS A 180 -23.63 -24.07 -55.15
CA LYS A 180 -24.42 -23.89 -56.38
C LYS A 180 -24.94 -22.46 -56.56
N LEU A 181 -24.91 -21.63 -55.52
CA LEU A 181 -25.31 -20.22 -55.59
C LEU A 181 -24.18 -19.36 -56.17
N ASN A 182 -24.55 -18.36 -56.99
CA ASN A 182 -23.61 -17.28 -57.31
C ASN A 182 -23.32 -16.44 -56.04
N GLY A 183 -22.30 -15.61 -56.07
CA GLY A 183 -21.84 -14.91 -54.87
C GLY A 183 -22.87 -13.94 -54.29
N LEU A 184 -23.63 -13.23 -55.14
CA LEU A 184 -24.72 -12.35 -54.69
C LEU A 184 -25.80 -13.12 -53.91
N GLU A 185 -26.23 -14.27 -54.43
CA GLU A 185 -27.20 -15.15 -53.78
C GLU A 185 -26.64 -15.77 -52.49
N LEU A 186 -25.37 -16.15 -52.50
CA LEU A 186 -24.68 -16.71 -51.34
C LEU A 186 -24.58 -15.68 -50.21
N VAL A 187 -24.19 -14.44 -50.51
CA VAL A 187 -24.17 -13.32 -49.55
C VAL A 187 -25.59 -13.06 -49.03
N LYS A 188 -26.58 -12.96 -49.91
CA LYS A 188 -28.00 -12.76 -49.52
C LYS A 188 -28.49 -13.83 -48.54
N ARG A 189 -28.06 -15.07 -48.72
CA ARG A 189 -28.47 -16.21 -47.90
C ARG A 189 -27.71 -16.30 -46.58
N LYS A 190 -26.41 -16.06 -46.58
CA LYS A 190 -25.51 -16.42 -45.47
C LYS A 190 -25.16 -15.25 -44.57
N VAL A 191 -25.01 -14.05 -45.13
CA VAL A 191 -24.58 -12.87 -44.41
C VAL A 191 -25.75 -12.26 -43.65
N LYS A 192 -25.53 -11.92 -42.39
CA LYS A 192 -26.49 -11.24 -41.53
C LYS A 192 -26.51 -9.74 -41.80
N PHE A 193 -25.33 -9.13 -41.81
CA PHE A 193 -25.11 -7.73 -42.20
C PHE A 193 -23.61 -7.49 -42.48
N LEU A 194 -23.35 -6.41 -43.20
CA LEU A 194 -22.02 -5.80 -43.39
C LEU A 194 -21.87 -4.62 -42.41
N SER A 195 -20.78 -4.59 -41.66
CA SER A 195 -20.33 -3.41 -40.92
C SER A 195 -19.09 -2.88 -41.62
N THR A 196 -19.07 -1.61 -42.00
CA THR A 196 -17.95 -1.06 -42.78
C THR A 196 -17.53 0.31 -42.29
N MET A 197 -16.21 0.56 -42.24
CA MET A 197 -15.66 1.91 -42.07
C MET A 197 -15.62 2.52 -43.47
N ALA A 198 -16.51 3.48 -43.73
CA ALA A 198 -16.61 4.11 -45.04
C ALA A 198 -17.39 5.42 -44.98
N GLY A 199 -17.17 6.30 -45.95
CA GLY A 199 -17.97 7.51 -46.12
C GLY A 199 -17.79 8.59 -45.04
N ASN A 200 -18.24 9.79 -45.37
CA ASN A 200 -18.15 10.97 -44.51
C ASN A 200 -19.42 11.80 -44.72
N PHE A 201 -20.12 12.10 -43.63
CA PHE A 201 -21.37 12.87 -43.66
C PHE A 201 -21.25 14.22 -42.92
N SER A 202 -20.03 14.62 -42.56
CA SER A 202 -19.75 15.95 -42.01
C SER A 202 -19.86 17.06 -43.06
N ALA A 203 -20.03 18.29 -42.59
CA ALA A 203 -19.93 19.51 -43.38
C ALA A 203 -18.60 20.23 -43.08
N PRO A 204 -17.77 20.58 -44.09
CA PRO A 204 -17.98 20.38 -45.52
C PRO A 204 -17.79 18.93 -45.97
N ARG A 205 -18.39 18.58 -47.11
CA ARG A 205 -18.32 17.24 -47.70
C ARG A 205 -16.87 16.88 -48.06
N GLN A 206 -16.40 15.72 -47.61
CA GLN A 206 -15.07 15.21 -47.94
C GLN A 206 -15.16 13.80 -48.53
N LYS A 207 -14.16 13.45 -49.34
CA LYS A 207 -13.98 12.09 -49.86
C LYS A 207 -13.34 11.25 -48.77
N GLU A 208 -13.95 10.13 -48.44
CA GLU A 208 -13.40 9.20 -47.45
C GLU A 208 -12.39 8.26 -48.13
N PHE A 209 -11.30 7.93 -47.41
CA PHE A 209 -10.11 7.27 -47.94
C PHE A 209 -10.38 5.90 -48.56
N ASN A 210 -11.10 5.02 -47.86
CA ASN A 210 -11.43 3.68 -48.33
C ASN A 210 -12.32 3.71 -49.58
N VAL A 211 -13.29 4.63 -49.61
CA VAL A 211 -14.17 4.83 -50.77
C VAL A 211 -13.42 5.35 -51.99
N ILE A 212 -12.59 6.40 -51.84
CA ILE A 212 -11.92 7.00 -53.01
C ILE A 212 -10.78 6.13 -53.55
N SER A 213 -10.08 5.41 -52.67
CA SER A 213 -8.97 4.53 -53.06
C SER A 213 -9.42 3.34 -53.89
N ASP A 214 -10.68 2.90 -53.70
CA ASP A 214 -11.27 1.79 -54.45
C ASP A 214 -12.68 2.12 -54.94
N LEU A 215 -12.79 3.25 -55.64
CA LEU A 215 -14.07 3.86 -56.02
C LEU A 215 -14.98 2.92 -56.81
N ALA A 216 -14.44 2.19 -57.78
CA ALA A 216 -15.22 1.30 -58.63
C ALA A 216 -15.83 0.14 -57.82
N ALA A 217 -15.05 -0.50 -56.95
CA ALA A 217 -15.55 -1.60 -56.12
C ALA A 217 -16.47 -1.08 -55.02
N ALA A 218 -16.15 0.03 -54.36
CA ALA A 218 -17.01 0.65 -53.35
C ALA A 218 -18.41 0.97 -53.91
N ARG A 219 -18.47 1.56 -55.12
CA ARG A 219 -19.74 1.77 -55.84
C ARG A 219 -20.48 0.48 -56.11
N LYS A 220 -19.80 -0.60 -56.51
CA LYS A 220 -20.44 -1.91 -56.73
C LYS A 220 -21.03 -2.46 -55.44
N VAL A 221 -20.28 -2.43 -54.33
CA VAL A 221 -20.71 -2.92 -53.02
C VAL A 221 -21.93 -2.14 -52.53
N PHE A 222 -21.86 -0.81 -52.43
CA PHE A 222 -23.00 -0.01 -51.94
C PHE A 222 -24.24 -0.11 -52.83
N ASN A 223 -24.10 -0.31 -54.14
CA ASN A 223 -25.26 -0.43 -55.02
C ASN A 223 -25.90 -1.82 -55.03
N ARG A 224 -25.12 -2.88 -54.79
CA ARG A 224 -25.55 -4.28 -55.05
C ARG A 224 -25.62 -5.14 -53.79
N TRP A 225 -25.14 -4.67 -52.63
CA TRP A 225 -25.14 -5.49 -51.41
C TRP A 225 -26.56 -5.92 -51.00
N PRO A 226 -26.83 -7.23 -50.82
CA PRO A 226 -28.21 -7.72 -50.69
C PRO A 226 -28.76 -7.71 -49.25
N THR A 227 -27.90 -7.51 -48.23
CA THR A 227 -28.25 -7.56 -46.80
C THR A 227 -28.12 -6.18 -46.14
N VAL A 228 -28.29 -6.09 -44.82
CA VAL A 228 -28.16 -4.81 -44.10
C VAL A 228 -26.72 -4.31 -44.13
N VAL A 229 -26.54 -3.00 -44.32
CA VAL A 229 -25.24 -2.32 -44.27
C VAL A 229 -25.24 -1.30 -43.14
N TYR A 230 -24.26 -1.40 -42.25
CA TYR A 230 -23.96 -0.40 -41.24
C TYR A 230 -22.64 0.27 -41.58
N VAL A 231 -22.67 1.60 -41.67
CA VAL A 231 -21.48 2.43 -41.92
C VAL A 231 -21.06 3.11 -40.62
N SER A 232 -19.80 2.91 -40.22
CA SER A 232 -19.10 3.77 -39.27
C SER A 232 -18.37 4.87 -40.07
N PRO A 233 -18.91 6.10 -40.13
CA PRO A 233 -18.33 7.12 -40.99
C PRO A 233 -17.08 7.75 -40.38
N PHE A 234 -16.31 8.44 -41.23
CA PHE A 234 -15.08 9.15 -40.87
C PHE A 234 -15.21 9.97 -39.57
N GLU A 235 -16.27 10.76 -39.44
CA GLU A 235 -16.46 11.65 -38.29
C GLU A 235 -16.74 10.93 -36.97
N VAL A 236 -17.20 9.68 -36.99
CA VAL A 236 -17.34 8.87 -35.79
C VAL A 236 -15.97 8.43 -35.29
N GLY A 237 -15.14 7.87 -36.17
CA GLY A 237 -13.78 7.44 -35.86
C GLY A 237 -12.86 8.59 -35.46
N ALA A 238 -12.97 9.73 -36.14
CA ALA A 238 -12.20 10.94 -35.82
C ALA A 238 -12.57 11.57 -34.47
N SER A 239 -13.78 11.28 -33.95
CA SER A 239 -14.22 11.87 -32.68
C SER A 239 -13.67 11.15 -31.45
N VAL A 240 -13.23 9.90 -31.57
CA VAL A 240 -12.74 9.09 -30.44
C VAL A 240 -11.28 8.74 -30.66
N HIS A 241 -10.45 9.03 -29.65
CA HIS A 241 -9.01 8.84 -29.74
C HIS A 241 -8.54 7.76 -28.77
N PHE A 242 -7.80 6.78 -29.29
CA PHE A 242 -7.04 5.81 -28.51
C PHE A 242 -5.85 6.52 -27.86
N PRO A 243 -5.67 6.42 -26.52
CA PRO A 243 -4.71 7.25 -25.82
C PRO A 243 -3.27 6.73 -25.95
N ALA A 244 -2.31 7.64 -26.18
CA ALA A 244 -0.87 7.35 -26.19
C ALA A 244 -0.41 6.69 -24.89
N THR A 245 -0.96 7.15 -23.75
CA THR A 245 -0.62 6.63 -22.42
C THR A 245 -0.92 5.14 -22.31
N ALA A 246 -1.98 4.62 -22.97
CA ALA A 246 -2.22 3.17 -22.97
C ALA A 246 -1.10 2.38 -23.66
N ILE A 247 -0.41 2.98 -24.64
CA ILE A 247 0.75 2.37 -25.31
C ILE A 247 2.04 2.56 -24.47
N GLU A 248 2.19 3.68 -23.79
CA GLU A 248 3.36 3.99 -22.94
C GLU A 248 3.35 3.20 -21.63
N ASP A 249 2.20 3.09 -20.97
CA ASP A 249 2.01 2.43 -19.68
C ASP A 249 2.15 0.89 -19.75
N ASN A 250 2.24 0.30 -20.94
CA ASN A 250 2.25 -1.16 -21.14
C ASN A 250 3.54 -1.72 -21.74
N LEU A 251 4.70 -1.19 -21.34
CA LEU A 251 6.01 -1.70 -21.76
C LEU A 251 6.90 -2.06 -20.56
N GLY A 252 6.65 -3.26 -20.03
CA GLY A 252 7.62 -3.97 -19.18
C GLY A 252 7.41 -5.48 -19.16
N TYR A 253 6.19 -5.99 -19.38
CA TYR A 253 5.86 -7.31 -18.83
C TYR A 253 5.36 -8.39 -19.81
N ARG A 254 5.38 -8.13 -21.12
CA ARG A 254 5.17 -9.19 -22.12
C ARG A 254 6.13 -9.12 -23.30
N GLY A 255 7.42 -8.94 -23.04
CA GLY A 255 8.41 -8.89 -24.11
C GLY A 255 8.01 -7.97 -25.27
N LYS A 256 8.54 -8.24 -26.45
CA LYS A 256 8.40 -7.39 -27.64
C LYS A 256 7.01 -7.60 -28.29
N GLN A 257 6.05 -6.72 -27.98
CA GLN A 257 4.66 -6.77 -28.50
C GLN A 257 4.58 -6.19 -29.93
N PRO A 258 4.17 -6.97 -30.96
CA PRO A 258 4.08 -6.48 -32.35
C PRO A 258 3.19 -5.25 -32.54
N LEU A 259 2.06 -5.18 -31.83
CA LEU A 259 1.14 -4.05 -31.91
C LEU A 259 1.75 -2.76 -31.34
N VAL A 260 2.53 -2.87 -30.26
CA VAL A 260 3.21 -1.71 -29.68
C VAL A 260 4.34 -1.25 -30.59
N THR A 261 5.10 -2.18 -31.19
CA THR A 261 6.09 -1.83 -32.21
C THR A 261 5.44 -1.16 -33.41
N ALA A 262 4.30 -1.67 -33.89
CA ALA A 262 3.53 -1.07 -34.97
C ALA A 262 3.12 0.37 -34.64
N TYR A 263 2.55 0.60 -33.45
CA TYR A 263 2.12 1.93 -33.01
C TYR A 263 3.29 2.92 -32.91
N LYS A 264 4.44 2.47 -32.39
CA LYS A 264 5.66 3.29 -32.35
C LYS A 264 6.31 3.53 -33.72
N ALA A 265 6.17 2.59 -34.65
CA ALA A 265 6.74 2.68 -35.99
C ALA A 265 5.87 3.54 -36.94
N TYR A 266 4.58 3.66 -36.65
CA TYR A 266 3.64 4.43 -37.45
C TYR A 266 3.95 5.94 -37.39
N ILE A 267 3.92 6.52 -36.20
CA ILE A 267 4.24 7.94 -35.92
C ILE A 267 5.12 8.02 -34.67
N THR A 268 5.96 9.04 -34.59
CA THR A 268 6.78 9.33 -33.40
C THR A 268 5.89 9.57 -32.17
N MET A 269 6.11 8.80 -31.10
CA MET A 269 5.41 8.95 -29.81
C MET A 269 5.79 10.25 -29.09
N PRO A 270 4.91 10.79 -28.21
CA PRO A 270 3.55 10.32 -27.92
C PRO A 270 2.52 10.89 -28.88
N TYR A 271 1.54 10.07 -29.28
CA TYR A 271 0.37 10.55 -30.00
C TYR A 271 -0.85 9.68 -29.72
N ASN A 272 -2.01 10.32 -29.57
CA ASN A 272 -3.29 9.62 -29.58
C ASN A 272 -3.66 9.31 -31.03
N ARG A 273 -4.38 8.21 -31.28
CA ARG A 273 -4.83 7.86 -32.64
C ARG A 273 -6.36 7.82 -32.73
N GLU A 274 -6.89 8.37 -33.81
CA GLU A 274 -8.28 8.22 -34.23
C GLU A 274 -8.64 6.73 -34.36
N THR A 275 -9.93 6.42 -34.27
CA THR A 275 -10.40 5.03 -34.08
C THR A 275 -11.42 4.61 -35.14
N TRP A 276 -11.13 4.91 -36.39
CA TRP A 276 -12.00 4.66 -37.54
C TRP A 276 -12.42 3.19 -37.62
N ASP A 277 -11.48 2.26 -37.49
CA ASP A 277 -11.76 0.85 -37.65
C ASP A 277 -12.37 0.21 -36.40
N LEU A 278 -11.87 0.64 -35.23
CA LEU A 278 -12.31 0.13 -33.94
C LEU A 278 -13.81 0.41 -33.71
N THR A 279 -14.31 1.55 -34.17
CA THR A 279 -15.73 1.91 -34.04
C THR A 279 -16.64 0.98 -34.83
N SER A 280 -16.25 0.58 -36.04
CA SER A 280 -16.96 -0.45 -36.83
C SER A 280 -16.94 -1.81 -36.14
N VAL A 281 -15.79 -2.22 -35.61
CA VAL A 281 -15.65 -3.48 -34.85
C VAL A 281 -16.52 -3.50 -33.60
N LEU A 282 -16.45 -2.45 -32.77
CA LEU A 282 -17.22 -2.35 -31.53
C LEU A 282 -18.73 -2.38 -31.82
N PHE A 283 -19.17 -1.65 -32.82
CA PHE A 283 -20.56 -1.66 -33.23
C PHE A 283 -21.01 -3.05 -33.70
N ALA A 284 -20.25 -3.69 -34.59
CA ALA A 284 -20.61 -4.98 -35.16
C ALA A 284 -20.80 -6.08 -34.09
N VAL A 285 -19.95 -6.08 -33.07
CA VAL A 285 -19.95 -7.11 -32.02
C VAL A 285 -20.94 -6.79 -30.89
N GLU A 286 -20.98 -5.54 -30.41
CA GLU A 286 -21.73 -5.20 -29.19
C GLU A 286 -23.10 -4.55 -29.46
N LYS A 287 -23.29 -3.87 -30.60
CA LYS A 287 -24.55 -3.20 -31.00
C LYS A 287 -25.28 -2.46 -29.86
N SER A 288 -24.51 -1.76 -29.02
CA SER A 288 -25.06 -1.13 -27.81
C SER A 288 -25.38 0.34 -28.04
N ALA A 289 -26.61 0.74 -27.69
CA ALA A 289 -27.05 2.13 -27.70
C ALA A 289 -26.26 3.02 -26.71
N GLN A 290 -25.53 2.40 -25.76
CA GLN A 290 -24.65 3.12 -24.85
C GLN A 290 -23.43 3.75 -25.57
N TYR A 291 -23.09 3.22 -26.75
CA TYR A 291 -21.96 3.68 -27.55
C TYR A 291 -22.44 4.48 -28.77
N PHE A 292 -23.35 3.92 -29.56
CA PHE A 292 -23.73 4.51 -30.86
C PHE A 292 -25.24 4.62 -31.02
N LYS A 293 -25.67 5.72 -31.64
CA LYS A 293 -27.00 5.87 -32.22
C LYS A 293 -26.91 5.63 -33.73
N GLN A 294 -27.94 5.01 -34.31
CA GLN A 294 -28.02 4.73 -35.74
C GLN A 294 -28.99 5.72 -36.42
N SER A 295 -28.77 5.99 -37.71
CA SER A 295 -29.67 6.76 -38.55
C SER A 295 -31.02 6.06 -38.79
N ALA A 296 -31.98 6.78 -39.38
CA ALA A 296 -33.13 6.16 -40.04
C ALA A 296 -32.67 5.22 -41.19
N PRO A 297 -33.48 4.24 -41.62
CA PRO A 297 -33.14 3.41 -42.78
C PRO A 297 -33.04 4.23 -44.07
N GLY A 298 -32.12 3.84 -44.94
CA GLY A 298 -31.94 4.50 -46.23
C GLY A 298 -31.07 3.73 -47.21
N LYS A 299 -30.43 4.48 -48.09
CA LYS A 299 -29.50 4.00 -49.12
C LYS A 299 -28.28 4.92 -49.21
N PHE A 300 -27.11 4.31 -49.33
CA PHE A 300 -25.86 5.03 -49.63
C PHE A 300 -25.68 5.13 -51.14
N VAL A 301 -25.26 6.29 -51.62
CA VAL A 301 -24.87 6.54 -53.01
C VAL A 301 -23.47 7.11 -52.99
N VAL A 302 -22.54 6.45 -53.65
CA VAL A 302 -21.20 6.98 -53.93
C VAL A 302 -21.22 7.55 -55.34
N ASP A 303 -20.98 8.86 -55.47
CA ASP A 303 -20.98 9.53 -56.76
C ASP A 303 -19.71 9.26 -57.59
N GLU A 304 -19.62 9.82 -58.79
CA GLU A 304 -18.50 9.57 -59.72
C GLU A 304 -17.19 10.21 -59.23
N GLN A 305 -17.29 11.14 -58.30
CA GLN A 305 -16.16 11.86 -57.71
C GLN A 305 -15.73 11.23 -56.39
N GLY A 306 -16.48 10.25 -55.87
CA GLY A 306 -16.20 9.52 -54.63
C GLY A 306 -16.77 10.13 -53.36
N TYR A 307 -17.71 11.09 -53.46
CA TYR A 307 -18.44 11.55 -52.28
C TYR A 307 -19.57 10.58 -51.94
N THR A 308 -19.71 10.30 -50.65
CA THR A 308 -20.79 9.45 -50.14
C THR A 308 -21.99 10.31 -49.76
N GLN A 309 -23.17 9.86 -50.16
CA GLN A 309 -24.44 10.50 -49.86
C GLN A 309 -25.36 9.47 -49.20
N PHE A 310 -26.10 9.90 -48.17
CA PHE A 310 -27.15 9.08 -47.58
C PHE A 310 -28.52 9.65 -47.93
N LYS A 311 -29.38 8.81 -48.50
CA LYS A 311 -30.77 9.15 -48.78
C LYS A 311 -31.69 8.27 -47.95
N GLU A 312 -32.49 8.88 -47.09
CA GLU A 312 -33.50 8.16 -46.30
C GLU A 312 -34.50 7.44 -47.22
N ASP A 313 -34.83 6.21 -46.85
CA ASP A 313 -35.79 5.34 -47.51
C ASP A 313 -36.33 4.37 -46.47
N LYS A 314 -37.63 4.43 -46.19
CA LYS A 314 -38.29 3.56 -45.19
C LYS A 314 -38.16 2.07 -45.50
N LYS A 315 -37.89 1.69 -46.75
CA LYS A 315 -37.61 0.30 -47.17
C LYS A 315 -36.12 0.01 -47.36
N GLY A 316 -35.27 1.01 -47.12
CA GLY A 316 -33.82 0.93 -47.20
C GLY A 316 -33.21 -0.04 -46.19
N LYS A 317 -32.03 -0.55 -46.53
CA LYS A 317 -31.27 -1.50 -45.68
C LYS A 317 -29.97 -0.90 -45.14
N HIS A 318 -29.72 0.38 -45.38
CA HIS A 318 -28.47 1.04 -45.02
C HIS A 318 -28.67 1.98 -43.84
N TYR A 319 -27.70 1.98 -42.93
CA TYR A 319 -27.68 2.78 -41.71
C TYR A 319 -26.27 3.32 -41.50
N PHE A 320 -26.13 4.54 -40.98
CA PHE A 320 -24.83 5.03 -40.48
C PHE A 320 -24.89 5.31 -38.97
N LEU A 321 -23.73 5.31 -38.33
CA LEU A 321 -23.58 5.67 -36.92
C LEU A 321 -23.46 7.20 -36.79
N HIS A 322 -24.22 7.78 -35.86
CA HIS A 322 -24.06 9.19 -35.50
C HIS A 322 -22.82 9.40 -34.63
N THR A 323 -22.17 10.56 -34.80
CA THR A 323 -21.06 10.99 -33.95
C THR A 323 -21.43 10.92 -32.46
N PRO A 324 -20.68 10.17 -31.64
CA PRO A 324 -20.97 10.03 -30.22
C PRO A 324 -20.81 11.36 -29.47
N GLY A 325 -21.70 11.61 -28.51
CA GLY A 325 -21.55 12.70 -27.55
C GLY A 325 -20.42 12.44 -26.55
N GLU A 326 -20.03 13.44 -25.76
CA GLU A 326 -18.85 13.38 -24.88
C GLU A 326 -18.84 12.18 -23.93
N SER A 327 -19.95 11.93 -23.22
CA SER A 327 -20.07 10.75 -22.33
C SER A 327 -19.90 9.43 -23.08
N GLN A 328 -20.43 9.33 -24.31
CA GLN A 328 -20.29 8.13 -25.14
C GLN A 328 -18.84 7.97 -25.61
N ARG A 329 -18.17 9.07 -26.02
CA ARG A 329 -16.75 9.04 -26.41
C ARG A 329 -15.86 8.51 -25.30
N THR A 330 -16.05 8.94 -24.06
CA THR A 330 -15.30 8.43 -22.90
C THR A 330 -15.55 6.94 -22.68
N LYS A 331 -16.81 6.49 -22.76
CA LYS A 331 -17.16 5.06 -22.64
C LYS A 331 -16.54 4.21 -23.75
N ILE A 332 -16.57 4.70 -24.99
CA ILE A 332 -15.98 4.03 -26.15
C ILE A 332 -14.45 3.94 -25.98
N LYS A 333 -13.78 5.06 -25.66
CA LYS A 333 -12.33 5.10 -25.39
C LYS A 333 -11.92 4.09 -24.32
N ASN A 334 -12.59 4.11 -23.17
CA ASN A 334 -12.29 3.19 -22.08
C ASN A 334 -12.51 1.73 -22.49
N ARG A 335 -13.55 1.46 -23.29
CA ARG A 335 -13.82 0.13 -23.82
C ARG A 335 -12.73 -0.34 -24.79
N PHE A 336 -12.19 0.55 -25.63
CA PHE A 336 -11.06 0.22 -26.50
C PHE A 336 -9.81 -0.14 -25.68
N VAL A 337 -9.45 0.70 -24.71
CA VAL A 337 -8.30 0.43 -23.82
C VAL A 337 -8.50 -0.89 -23.09
N GLU A 338 -9.68 -1.15 -22.54
CA GLU A 338 -9.99 -2.43 -21.88
C GLU A 338 -9.79 -3.62 -22.82
N LEU A 339 -10.31 -3.55 -24.05
CA LEU A 339 -10.26 -4.68 -24.98
C LEU A 339 -8.84 -4.95 -25.49
N ILE A 340 -8.07 -3.90 -25.72
CA ILE A 340 -6.74 -3.98 -26.33
C ILE A 340 -5.67 -4.25 -25.26
N MET A 341 -5.77 -3.63 -24.08
CA MET A 341 -4.69 -3.64 -23.08
C MET A 341 -4.83 -4.70 -21.97
N THR A 342 -6.02 -5.25 -21.72
CA THR A 342 -6.20 -6.27 -20.67
C THR A 342 -5.54 -7.60 -21.09
N ALA A 343 -4.86 -8.36 -20.24
CA ALA A 343 -4.32 -9.69 -20.60
C ALA A 343 -5.41 -10.75 -20.85
N LYS A 344 -5.13 -11.79 -21.66
CA LYS A 344 -6.02 -12.93 -22.05
C LYS A 344 -7.05 -13.30 -20.96
N SER A 345 -8.35 -13.22 -21.26
CA SER A 345 -9.41 -13.86 -20.45
C SER A 345 -9.86 -15.22 -20.99
N GLY A 346 -9.19 -15.73 -22.04
CA GLY A 346 -9.57 -16.95 -22.77
C GLY A 346 -8.66 -18.17 -22.59
N ALA A 347 -7.46 -18.04 -22.03
CA ALA A 347 -6.90 -19.18 -21.29
C ALA A 347 -7.82 -19.35 -20.07
N THR A 348 -8.15 -20.59 -19.67
CA THR A 348 -8.72 -20.83 -18.34
C THR A 348 -8.04 -19.87 -17.38
N ALA A 349 -8.80 -18.99 -16.71
CA ALA A 349 -8.24 -18.09 -15.69
C ALA A 349 -7.20 -18.90 -14.94
N PRO A 350 -5.94 -18.44 -14.84
CA PRO A 350 -4.90 -19.26 -14.24
C PRO A 350 -5.46 -19.80 -12.94
N LYS A 351 -5.60 -21.13 -12.84
CA LYS A 351 -6.16 -21.76 -11.66
C LYS A 351 -5.18 -21.43 -10.54
N SER A 352 -5.50 -20.42 -9.75
CA SER A 352 -4.88 -20.16 -8.47
C SER A 352 -5.82 -20.62 -7.38
N ASN A 353 -5.27 -21.09 -6.27
CA ASN A 353 -6.03 -21.40 -5.08
C ASN A 353 -6.49 -20.12 -4.36
N ILE A 354 -5.93 -18.96 -4.73
CA ILE A 354 -6.37 -17.65 -4.27
C ILE A 354 -7.43 -17.11 -5.24
N ASP A 355 -8.52 -16.58 -4.69
CA ASP A 355 -9.56 -15.96 -5.50
C ASP A 355 -9.06 -14.66 -6.16
N ILE A 356 -8.93 -14.70 -7.49
CA ILE A 356 -8.52 -13.57 -8.33
C ILE A 356 -9.56 -12.43 -8.26
N GLN A 357 -10.85 -12.72 -8.07
CA GLN A 357 -11.86 -11.66 -7.98
C GLN A 357 -11.73 -10.88 -6.67
N GLY A 358 -11.46 -11.55 -5.55
CA GLY A 358 -11.09 -10.92 -4.29
C GLY A 358 -9.86 -10.03 -4.39
N PHE A 359 -8.87 -10.40 -5.20
CA PHE A 359 -7.72 -9.52 -5.50
C PHE A 359 -8.11 -8.33 -6.37
N LEU A 360 -8.85 -8.53 -7.46
CA LEU A 360 -9.23 -7.44 -8.37
C LEU A 360 -10.11 -6.40 -7.68
N ASN A 361 -11.02 -6.86 -6.80
CA ASN A 361 -11.95 -6.04 -6.02
C ASN A 361 -11.87 -6.40 -4.52
N PRO A 362 -10.82 -5.94 -3.81
CA PRO A 362 -10.67 -6.21 -2.38
C PRO A 362 -11.82 -5.61 -1.57
N ALA A 363 -12.29 -6.37 -0.58
CA ALA A 363 -13.30 -5.93 0.36
C ALA A 363 -12.84 -4.69 1.16
N LEU A 364 -13.80 -3.95 1.72
CA LEU A 364 -13.55 -2.69 2.45
C LEU A 364 -12.57 -2.85 3.62
N LYS A 365 -12.54 -4.03 4.27
CA LYS A 365 -11.60 -4.33 5.36
C LYS A 365 -10.12 -4.25 4.97
N TYR A 366 -9.80 -4.40 3.69
CA TYR A 366 -8.43 -4.36 3.17
C TYR A 366 -8.01 -2.96 2.69
N ARG A 367 -8.95 -2.02 2.56
CA ARG A 367 -8.72 -0.69 2.01
C ARG A 367 -8.32 0.29 3.11
N PRO A 368 -7.54 1.35 2.84
CA PRO A 368 -7.15 2.29 3.87
C PRO A 368 -8.36 3.08 4.40
N LEU A 369 -8.24 3.60 5.63
CA LEU A 369 -9.16 4.60 6.18
C LEU A 369 -8.62 6.00 5.92
N ARG A 370 -9.47 6.99 5.65
CA ARG A 370 -9.05 8.41 5.55
C ARG A 370 -9.22 9.09 6.90
N ILE A 371 -8.21 9.80 7.40
CA ILE A 371 -8.33 10.57 8.65
C ILE A 371 -9.00 11.94 8.38
N ILE A 372 -10.13 12.23 9.00
CA ILE A 372 -10.92 13.46 8.82
C ILE A 372 -11.33 14.02 10.18
N HIS A 373 -10.74 15.16 10.55
CA HIS A 373 -10.96 15.82 11.85
C HIS A 373 -12.21 16.72 11.91
N GLU A 374 -12.52 17.38 10.80
CA GLU A 374 -13.62 18.35 10.71
C GLU A 374 -14.38 18.20 9.39
N HIS A 375 -15.60 18.75 9.36
CA HIS A 375 -16.47 18.80 8.17
C HIS A 375 -16.82 17.43 7.57
N LEU A 376 -16.91 16.38 8.40
CA LEU A 376 -17.49 15.12 7.93
C LEU A 376 -18.97 15.32 7.64
N ASP A 377 -19.38 14.92 6.43
CA ASP A 377 -20.78 14.86 6.03
C ASP A 377 -21.03 13.70 5.07
N THR A 378 -22.32 13.43 4.83
CA THR A 378 -22.73 12.33 3.95
C THR A 378 -22.24 12.44 2.50
N THR A 379 -21.92 13.66 2.02
CA THR A 379 -21.37 13.89 0.68
C THR A 379 -19.91 13.46 0.64
N LEU A 380 -19.10 13.95 1.60
CA LEU A 380 -17.70 13.57 1.72
C LEU A 380 -17.55 12.06 1.95
N ILE A 381 -18.36 11.47 2.84
CA ILE A 381 -18.35 10.02 3.10
C ILE A 381 -18.63 9.23 1.80
N ARG A 382 -19.62 9.65 1.00
CA ARG A 382 -19.91 9.01 -0.29
C ARG A 382 -18.75 9.14 -1.26
N ASN A 383 -18.18 10.33 -1.37
CA ASN A 383 -17.04 10.60 -2.25
C ASN A 383 -15.83 9.73 -1.87
N LEU A 384 -15.50 9.62 -0.58
CA LEU A 384 -14.41 8.74 -0.11
C LEU A 384 -14.63 7.28 -0.50
N LYS A 385 -15.87 6.77 -0.40
CA LYS A 385 -16.19 5.42 -0.88
C LYS A 385 -16.01 5.29 -2.40
N GLU A 386 -16.43 6.27 -3.18
CA GLU A 386 -16.25 6.27 -4.64
C GLU A 386 -14.78 6.34 -5.06
N LEU A 387 -13.94 6.98 -4.23
CA LEU A 387 -12.48 7.02 -4.37
C LEU A 387 -11.79 5.72 -3.91
N GLY A 388 -12.52 4.80 -3.27
CA GLY A 388 -12.05 3.47 -2.91
C GLY A 388 -11.54 3.30 -1.47
N TYR A 389 -11.78 4.28 -0.58
CA TYR A 389 -11.47 4.14 0.85
C TYR A 389 -12.39 3.13 1.53
N GLY A 390 -11.83 2.40 2.51
CA GLY A 390 -12.54 1.37 3.29
C GLY A 390 -13.26 1.89 4.52
N GLY A 391 -12.99 3.14 4.90
CA GLY A 391 -13.47 3.73 6.14
C GLY A 391 -12.93 5.13 6.39
N VAL A 392 -13.25 5.67 7.56
CA VAL A 392 -12.84 6.99 8.02
C VAL A 392 -12.39 6.91 9.48
N VAL A 393 -11.28 7.59 9.81
CA VAL A 393 -10.89 7.89 11.20
C VAL A 393 -11.36 9.31 11.49
N THR A 394 -12.19 9.52 12.51
CA THR A 394 -12.85 10.82 12.72
C THR A 394 -13.33 11.00 14.16
N ASN A 395 -13.79 12.19 14.50
CA ASN A 395 -14.23 12.61 15.81
C ASN A 395 -15.48 13.50 15.69
N VAL A 396 -16.16 13.73 16.82
CA VAL A 396 -17.19 14.79 16.88
C VAL A 396 -16.55 16.15 16.62
N SER A 397 -17.30 17.07 16.00
CA SER A 397 -16.81 18.40 15.59
C SER A 397 -16.03 19.12 16.69
N TYR A 398 -14.96 19.82 16.30
CA TYR A 398 -14.13 20.64 17.18
C TYR A 398 -14.84 21.91 17.67
N GLN A 399 -15.84 22.38 16.95
CA GLN A 399 -16.72 23.44 17.42
C GLN A 399 -17.55 22.91 18.59
N ASP A 400 -17.47 23.58 19.75
CA ASP A 400 -18.15 23.14 20.98
C ASP A 400 -17.89 21.65 21.34
N TYR A 401 -16.65 21.22 21.09
CA TYR A 401 -16.18 19.83 21.21
C TYR A 401 -16.69 19.13 22.47
N LEU A 402 -17.27 17.94 22.28
CA LEU A 402 -17.88 17.07 23.30
C LEU A 402 -19.08 17.66 24.06
N SER A 403 -19.38 18.95 23.93
CA SER A 403 -20.42 19.65 24.71
C SER A 403 -21.72 19.90 23.93
N SER A 404 -21.67 19.98 22.61
CA SER A 404 -22.85 20.28 21.78
C SER A 404 -23.67 19.03 21.45
N THR A 405 -24.91 18.98 21.94
CA THR A 405 -25.88 17.93 21.60
C THR A 405 -26.13 17.85 20.09
N GLN A 406 -26.22 19.00 19.41
CA GLN A 406 -26.42 19.04 17.95
C GLN A 406 -25.24 18.41 17.19
N ASN A 407 -24.01 18.63 17.64
CA ASN A 407 -22.83 18.04 17.02
C ASN A 407 -22.78 16.53 17.22
N TRP A 408 -23.20 16.03 18.39
CA TRP A 408 -23.35 14.60 18.64
C TRP A 408 -24.43 13.96 17.78
N GLU A 409 -25.59 14.60 17.63
CA GLU A 409 -26.68 14.13 16.75
C GLU A 409 -26.22 14.07 15.29
N LYS A 410 -25.51 15.11 14.82
CA LYS A 410 -24.94 15.14 13.47
C LYS A 410 -23.90 14.05 13.27
N PHE A 411 -22.96 13.91 14.21
CA PHE A 411 -21.94 12.86 14.17
C PHE A 411 -22.57 11.47 14.11
N ARG A 412 -23.54 11.18 14.99
CA ARG A 412 -24.32 9.93 14.99
C ARG A 412 -24.99 9.68 13.63
N SER A 413 -25.60 10.72 13.04
CA SER A 413 -26.22 10.61 11.72
C SER A 413 -25.22 10.29 10.61
N ASP A 414 -24.04 10.90 10.62
CA ASP A 414 -23.01 10.68 9.60
C ASP A 414 -22.39 9.28 9.71
N ILE A 415 -22.07 8.82 10.93
CA ILE A 415 -21.54 7.46 11.12
C ILE A 415 -22.60 6.40 10.77
N ALA A 416 -23.87 6.63 11.10
CA ALA A 416 -24.97 5.72 10.75
C ALA A 416 -25.10 5.63 9.22
N TYR A 417 -24.96 6.75 8.52
CA TYR A 417 -24.91 6.75 7.06
C TYR A 417 -23.70 5.97 6.52
N ALA A 418 -22.50 6.20 7.07
CA ALA A 418 -21.29 5.50 6.65
C ALA A 418 -21.39 3.98 6.85
N ILE A 419 -21.87 3.55 8.02
CA ILE A 419 -21.95 2.14 8.41
C ILE A 419 -23.17 1.47 7.75
N ASP A 420 -24.39 1.95 8.01
CA ASP A 420 -25.62 1.24 7.65
C ASP A 420 -25.95 1.34 6.15
N LYS A 421 -25.59 2.45 5.50
CA LYS A 421 -25.86 2.64 4.06
C LYS A 421 -24.70 2.21 3.19
N LEU A 422 -23.47 2.40 3.66
CA LEU A 422 -22.28 2.22 2.83
C LEU A 422 -21.38 1.07 3.27
N GLY A 423 -21.54 0.52 4.47
CA GLY A 423 -20.70 -0.56 5.00
C GLY A 423 -19.27 -0.13 5.29
N LEU A 424 -19.02 1.17 5.45
CA LEU A 424 -17.70 1.71 5.76
C LEU A 424 -17.35 1.49 7.23
N ARG A 425 -16.05 1.37 7.48
CA ARG A 425 -15.47 1.22 8.83
C ARG A 425 -15.22 2.60 9.43
N ILE A 426 -15.41 2.73 10.73
CA ILE A 426 -15.16 3.96 11.48
C ILE A 426 -14.17 3.68 12.59
N TRP A 427 -13.16 4.53 12.70
CA TRP A 427 -12.32 4.62 13.89
C TRP A 427 -12.60 5.97 14.54
N ILE A 428 -12.68 5.99 15.87
CA ILE A 428 -12.85 7.21 16.64
C ILE A 428 -11.47 7.79 16.92
N TYR A 429 -11.23 9.00 16.45
CA TYR A 429 -10.10 9.80 16.86
C TYR A 429 -10.42 10.42 18.23
N ASP A 430 -9.61 10.12 19.25
CA ASP A 430 -10.02 10.31 20.65
C ASP A 430 -9.74 11.70 21.23
N GLU A 431 -9.25 12.62 20.39
CA GLU A 431 -8.75 13.94 20.78
C GLU A 431 -9.29 15.07 19.88
N LYS A 432 -9.19 16.32 20.36
CA LYS A 432 -9.33 17.54 19.55
C LYS A 432 -7.97 17.95 19.03
N GLY A 433 -7.61 17.50 17.83
CA GLY A 433 -6.25 17.59 17.29
C GLY A 433 -5.34 16.61 18.02
N TYR A 434 -4.08 16.96 18.25
CA TYR A 434 -3.12 16.10 18.95
C TYR A 434 -2.22 16.96 19.85
N PRO A 435 -1.48 16.42 20.82
CA PRO A 435 -1.44 15.01 21.25
C PRO A 435 -2.64 14.59 22.10
N SER A 436 -2.94 13.30 22.15
CA SER A 436 -4.02 12.68 22.93
C SER A 436 -3.81 12.73 24.44
N GLY A 437 -4.93 12.79 25.17
CA GLY A 437 -5.01 12.74 26.63
C GLY A 437 -5.57 14.02 27.27
N ALA A 438 -5.65 15.12 26.53
CA ALA A 438 -6.12 16.41 27.04
C ALA A 438 -7.62 16.65 26.78
N ALA A 439 -8.21 15.96 25.81
CA ALA A 439 -9.59 16.17 25.33
C ALA A 439 -9.88 17.64 24.97
N GLY A 440 -9.02 18.25 24.16
CA GLY A 440 -9.08 19.67 23.83
C GLY A 440 -8.95 20.53 25.07
N GLY A 441 -8.09 20.13 26.01
CA GLY A 441 -7.85 20.77 27.30
C GLY A 441 -8.99 20.69 28.31
N ILE A 442 -9.98 19.82 28.11
CA ILE A 442 -11.08 19.60 29.08
C ILE A 442 -10.56 18.88 30.32
N VAL A 443 -9.66 17.91 30.18
CA VAL A 443 -9.15 17.11 31.32
C VAL A 443 -8.50 17.99 32.38
N LEU A 444 -7.68 18.94 31.95
CA LEU A 444 -6.96 19.85 32.86
C LEU A 444 -7.78 21.06 33.32
N LYS A 445 -8.96 21.31 32.73
CA LYS A 445 -9.80 22.45 33.11
C LYS A 445 -10.29 22.33 34.55
N ASP A 446 -10.76 21.14 34.91
CA ASP A 446 -11.33 20.88 36.25
C ASP A 446 -10.29 20.29 37.22
N ASP A 447 -9.17 19.77 36.70
CA ASP A 447 -8.06 19.26 37.50
C ASP A 447 -6.68 19.67 36.94
N PRO A 448 -6.26 20.93 37.13
CA PRO A 448 -4.94 21.40 36.67
C PRO A 448 -3.76 20.67 37.31
N SER A 449 -3.98 19.97 38.43
CA SER A 449 -2.93 19.19 39.11
C SER A 449 -2.50 17.95 38.33
N ALA A 450 -3.34 17.48 37.40
CA ALA A 450 -3.07 16.34 36.54
C ALA A 450 -2.16 16.64 35.33
N GLN A 451 -1.62 17.85 35.22
CA GLN A 451 -0.73 18.24 34.11
C GLN A 451 0.63 17.53 34.18
N ALA A 452 1.28 17.33 33.04
CA ALA A 452 2.64 16.79 32.96
C ALA A 452 3.63 17.62 33.78
N LEU A 453 4.47 16.94 34.57
CA LEU A 453 5.46 17.56 35.44
C LEU A 453 6.87 17.18 35.01
N GLY A 454 7.78 18.12 35.20
CA GLY A 454 9.21 17.93 34.99
C GLY A 454 9.99 18.33 36.23
N LEU A 455 11.10 17.64 36.50
CA LEU A 455 12.07 17.99 37.53
C LEU A 455 13.35 18.53 36.87
N SER A 456 13.43 19.86 36.78
CA SER A 456 14.55 20.59 36.19
C SER A 456 15.77 20.57 37.11
N VAL A 457 16.95 20.46 36.51
CA VAL A 457 18.22 20.30 37.23
C VAL A 457 19.18 21.43 36.87
N ILE A 458 19.52 22.24 37.87
CA ILE A 458 20.53 23.29 37.75
C ILE A 458 21.85 22.74 38.30
N THR A 459 22.88 22.67 37.45
CA THR A 459 24.22 22.24 37.84
C THR A 459 25.19 23.42 37.91
N LYS A 460 25.94 23.54 39.01
CA LYS A 460 26.99 24.55 39.21
C LYS A 460 28.29 23.90 39.66
N LEU A 461 29.41 24.33 39.09
CA LEU A 461 30.74 24.09 39.65
C LEU A 461 31.06 25.21 40.62
N VAL A 462 31.60 24.86 41.79
CA VAL A 462 31.87 25.78 42.90
C VAL A 462 33.29 25.52 43.37
N ASN A 463 34.14 26.54 43.33
CA ASN A 463 35.51 26.43 43.79
C ASN A 463 35.56 26.29 45.32
N LYS A 464 36.63 25.68 45.82
CA LYS A 464 36.85 25.57 47.27
C LYS A 464 36.76 26.95 47.96
N GLY A 465 36.00 27.05 49.05
CA GLY A 465 35.81 28.30 49.79
C GLY A 465 34.89 29.34 49.14
N GLU A 466 34.36 29.08 47.94
CA GLU A 466 33.46 29.98 47.22
C GLU A 466 32.05 30.00 47.86
N GLN A 467 31.39 31.15 47.79
CA GLN A 467 30.00 31.31 48.18
C GLN A 467 29.11 31.08 46.96
N LEU A 468 28.21 30.09 47.05
CA LEU A 468 27.20 29.81 46.05
C LEU A 468 25.85 30.40 46.48
N ALA A 469 25.21 31.13 45.58
CA ALA A 469 23.79 31.47 45.67
C ALA A 469 23.07 31.02 44.40
N ILE A 470 22.00 30.24 44.55
CA ILE A 470 21.09 29.88 43.46
C ILE A 470 19.70 30.43 43.82
N PRO A 471 19.21 31.48 43.14
CA PRO A 471 17.85 31.96 43.36
C PRO A 471 16.85 30.93 42.84
N PHE A 472 15.67 30.86 43.48
CA PHE A 472 14.58 30.03 42.99
C PHE A 472 14.16 30.50 41.58
N PRO A 473 14.20 29.62 40.56
CA PRO A 473 14.02 30.02 39.18
C PRO A 473 12.57 30.39 38.86
N HIS A 474 12.40 31.43 38.04
CA HIS A 474 11.10 31.85 37.51
C HIS A 474 10.36 30.70 36.83
N GLY A 475 9.03 30.65 36.96
CA GLY A 475 8.16 29.62 36.39
C GLY A 475 8.22 28.22 37.01
N HIS A 476 9.11 28.00 37.99
CA HIS A 476 9.15 26.74 38.74
C HIS A 476 8.22 26.80 39.95
N THR A 477 7.80 25.63 40.45
CA THR A 477 6.70 25.50 41.40
C THR A 477 7.11 24.95 42.75
N ARG A 478 8.15 24.10 42.81
CA ARG A 478 8.59 23.48 44.06
C ARG A 478 10.08 23.18 44.06
N PHE A 479 10.78 23.52 45.15
CA PHE A 479 12.12 23.00 45.43
C PHE A 479 11.99 21.56 45.94
N LEU A 480 12.76 20.63 45.35
CA LEU A 480 12.76 19.23 45.78
C LEU A 480 14.01 18.89 46.60
N ALA A 481 15.19 19.14 46.05
CA ALA A 481 16.45 18.71 46.65
C ALA A 481 17.64 19.53 46.13
N ALA A 482 18.70 19.61 46.93
CA ALA A 482 19.99 20.12 46.47
C ALA A 482 21.12 19.26 47.03
N PHE A 483 22.09 18.90 46.19
CA PHE A 483 23.21 18.05 46.57
C PHE A 483 24.54 18.66 46.16
N ALA A 484 25.53 18.63 47.04
CA ALA A 484 26.92 18.97 46.73
C ALA A 484 27.82 17.75 46.90
N TYR A 485 28.70 17.53 45.93
CA TYR A 485 29.70 16.44 45.98
C TYR A 485 30.97 16.86 45.24
N PRO A 486 32.11 16.17 45.45
CA PRO A 486 33.36 16.50 44.79
C PRO A 486 33.22 16.54 43.26
N GLU A 487 33.91 17.48 42.60
CA GLU A 487 33.88 17.61 41.13
C GLU A 487 34.24 16.30 40.40
N ALA A 488 35.13 15.50 41.01
CA ALA A 488 35.58 14.21 40.51
C ALA A 488 34.45 13.17 40.29
N GLY A 489 33.33 13.29 41.02
CA GLY A 489 32.23 12.35 40.89
C GLY A 489 31.27 12.34 42.07
N TYR A 490 30.06 11.87 41.82
CA TYR A 490 29.04 11.70 42.85
C TYR A 490 29.13 10.30 43.49
N ASP A 491 29.13 10.28 44.82
CA ASP A 491 29.08 9.08 45.66
C ASP A 491 28.16 9.37 46.86
N THR A 492 27.24 8.45 47.15
CA THR A 492 26.28 8.56 48.26
C THR A 492 26.92 8.71 49.65
N THR A 493 28.18 8.32 49.82
CA THR A 493 28.93 8.42 51.09
C THR A 493 29.61 9.78 51.28
N THR A 494 29.82 10.54 50.20
CA THR A 494 30.52 11.83 50.23
C THR A 494 29.65 13.03 49.90
N VAL A 495 28.41 12.79 49.45
CA VAL A 495 27.44 13.85 49.16
C VAL A 495 27.02 14.60 50.42
N VAL A 496 26.87 15.92 50.26
CA VAL A 496 26.26 16.81 51.25
C VAL A 496 24.86 17.17 50.76
N ASP A 497 23.85 16.81 51.53
CA ASP A 497 22.48 17.31 51.32
C ASP A 497 22.43 18.80 51.69
N LEU A 498 22.12 19.63 50.70
CA LEU A 498 22.06 21.07 50.83
C LEU A 498 20.65 21.60 51.13
N SER A 499 19.65 20.75 51.29
CA SER A 499 18.25 21.17 51.49
C SER A 499 18.05 22.02 52.75
N LYS A 500 18.91 21.88 53.77
CA LYS A 500 18.89 22.75 54.96
C LYS A 500 19.42 24.17 54.72
N TYR A 501 20.04 24.42 53.56
CA TYR A 501 20.58 25.72 53.16
C TYR A 501 19.65 26.47 52.19
N THR A 502 18.45 25.95 51.96
CA THR A 502 17.41 26.63 51.19
C THR A 502 16.42 27.35 52.10
N ASP A 503 16.02 28.56 51.73
CA ASP A 503 14.94 29.27 52.43
C ASP A 503 13.55 28.72 52.06
N ALA A 504 12.49 29.25 52.70
CA ALA A 504 11.11 28.84 52.43
C ALA A 504 10.63 29.10 50.99
N LYS A 505 11.33 29.96 50.24
CA LYS A 505 11.07 30.23 48.82
C LYS A 505 11.90 29.33 47.91
N GLY A 506 12.76 28.49 48.47
CA GLY A 506 13.66 27.59 47.76
C GLY A 506 15.00 28.22 47.36
N ASN A 507 15.33 29.47 47.73
CA ASN A 507 16.63 30.04 47.37
C ASN A 507 17.75 29.34 48.13
N LEU A 508 18.77 28.83 47.42
CA LEU A 508 19.93 28.17 48.02
C LEU A 508 21.05 29.17 48.31
N LYS A 509 21.61 29.15 49.52
CA LYS A 509 22.84 29.86 49.88
C LYS A 509 23.79 28.94 50.62
N TRP A 510 24.95 28.64 50.04
CA TRP A 510 25.89 27.67 50.59
C TRP A 510 27.34 28.09 50.39
N ALA A 511 28.20 27.79 51.37
CA ALA A 511 29.64 28.06 51.30
C ALA A 511 30.41 26.74 51.13
N ALA A 512 31.18 26.62 50.04
CA ALA A 512 32.00 25.44 49.81
C ALA A 512 33.11 25.32 50.88
N PRO A 513 33.35 24.13 51.45
CA PRO A 513 34.43 23.93 52.42
C PRO A 513 35.82 24.34 51.87
N LYS A 514 36.61 25.07 52.67
CA LYS A 514 37.94 25.59 52.26
C LYS A 514 39.01 24.51 52.03
N GLY A 515 38.88 23.32 52.62
CA GLY A 515 39.90 22.26 52.63
C GLY A 515 39.61 21.04 51.75
N LYS A 516 38.47 20.99 51.06
CA LYS A 516 38.13 19.94 50.09
C LYS A 516 38.19 20.58 48.69
N GLY A 517 38.50 19.81 47.65
CA GLY A 517 38.63 20.31 46.27
C GLY A 517 37.36 21.00 45.74
N ASN A 518 37.32 21.28 44.45
CA ASN A 518 36.12 21.86 43.83
C ASN A 518 34.89 20.96 44.00
N TRP A 519 33.72 21.58 44.04
CA TRP A 519 32.44 20.94 44.27
C TRP A 519 31.55 21.10 43.04
N LYS A 520 30.72 20.08 42.79
CA LYS A 520 29.59 20.16 41.89
C LYS A 520 28.32 20.20 42.73
N VAL A 521 27.46 21.17 42.47
CA VAL A 521 26.15 21.35 43.10
C VAL A 521 25.06 21.09 42.08
N GLN A 522 24.11 20.24 42.45
CA GLN A 522 22.91 19.95 41.66
C GLN A 522 21.69 20.35 42.46
N TYR A 523 20.86 21.20 41.87
CA TYR A 523 19.68 21.80 42.48
C TYR A 523 18.45 21.43 41.66
N PHE A 524 17.52 20.71 42.28
CA PHE A 524 16.37 20.06 41.65
C PHE A 524 15.08 20.81 41.98
N VAL A 525 14.37 21.25 40.94
CA VAL A 525 13.14 22.05 41.04
C VAL A 525 12.07 21.57 40.08
N GLN A 526 10.85 21.45 40.57
CA GLN A 526 9.70 20.99 39.80
C GLN A 526 9.05 22.13 39.01
N LYS A 527 8.59 21.84 37.79
CA LYS A 527 7.75 22.74 36.97
C LYS A 527 6.72 21.95 36.16
N PRO A 528 5.62 22.58 35.70
CA PRO A 528 4.83 22.03 34.59
C PRO A 528 5.72 21.82 33.37
N PHE A 529 5.71 20.63 32.76
CA PHE A 529 6.59 20.35 31.62
C PHE A 529 5.93 20.79 30.31
N TYR A 530 5.92 22.10 30.08
CA TYR A 530 5.15 22.71 28.98
C TYR A 530 6.02 23.47 27.98
N GLU A 531 6.73 24.52 28.42
CA GLU A 531 7.42 25.41 27.49
C GLU A 531 8.60 24.73 26.80
N ASN A 532 8.76 25.06 25.51
CA ASN A 532 9.78 24.48 24.66
C ASN A 532 9.67 22.97 24.49
N THR A 533 8.52 22.35 24.67
CA THR A 533 8.34 20.90 24.50
C THR A 533 7.46 20.57 23.31
N HIS A 534 7.18 19.29 23.07
CA HIS A 534 6.17 18.86 22.09
C HIS A 534 4.81 19.56 22.31
N ALA A 535 4.42 19.81 23.56
CA ALA A 535 3.19 20.49 23.92
C ALA A 535 3.06 21.92 23.34
N THR A 536 4.18 22.60 23.05
CA THR A 536 4.20 23.92 22.39
C THR A 536 4.70 23.88 20.94
N HIS A 537 5.26 22.75 20.49
CA HIS A 537 5.88 22.56 19.17
C HIS A 537 5.10 21.63 18.23
N ASN A 538 3.97 21.09 18.68
CA ASN A 538 3.01 20.41 17.79
C ASN A 538 2.42 21.40 16.76
N TRP A 539 1.79 20.87 15.71
CA TRP A 539 1.33 21.63 14.55
C TRP A 539 -0.13 22.09 14.68
N PHE A 540 -0.81 21.73 15.77
CA PHE A 540 -2.22 22.03 15.98
C PHE A 540 -2.44 23.19 16.97
N GLU A 541 -2.14 22.98 18.25
CA GLU A 541 -2.46 23.91 19.33
C GLU A 541 -1.46 23.80 20.49
N GLN A 542 -0.89 24.92 20.91
CA GLN A 542 -0.08 25.03 22.11
C GLN A 542 -0.98 24.88 23.34
N ARG A 543 -0.87 23.73 24.01
CA ARG A 543 -1.66 23.38 25.19
C ARG A 543 -0.88 22.48 26.13
N LYS A 544 -1.19 22.56 27.42
CA LYS A 544 -0.59 21.68 28.43
C LYS A 544 -1.07 20.24 28.24
N MET A 545 -0.13 19.31 28.38
CA MET A 545 -0.39 17.88 28.35
C MET A 545 -0.68 17.33 29.74
N VAL A 546 -1.40 16.21 29.79
CA VAL A 546 -1.67 15.48 31.03
C VAL A 546 -0.48 14.62 31.46
N ASN A 547 -0.37 14.30 32.74
CA ASN A 547 0.69 13.45 33.27
C ASN A 547 0.36 11.97 33.08
N LEU A 548 1.02 11.32 32.12
CA LEU A 548 0.79 9.90 31.81
C LEU A 548 1.26 8.95 32.92
N LEU A 549 2.03 9.44 33.90
CA LEU A 549 2.46 8.65 35.06
C LEU A 549 1.37 8.55 36.14
N GLU A 550 0.29 9.33 36.04
CA GLU A 550 -0.77 9.41 37.05
C GLU A 550 -2.09 8.89 36.50
N LYS A 551 -2.56 7.74 37.01
CA LYS A 551 -3.79 7.08 36.54
C LYS A 551 -5.03 8.00 36.54
N LYS A 552 -5.12 8.90 37.52
CA LYS A 552 -6.24 9.85 37.65
C LYS A 552 -6.43 10.71 36.39
N ALA A 553 -5.34 11.09 35.73
CA ALA A 553 -5.39 11.90 34.52
C ALA A 553 -6.09 11.15 33.37
N THR A 554 -5.69 9.89 33.16
CA THR A 554 -6.30 9.00 32.16
C THR A 554 -7.73 8.66 32.49
N ASP A 555 -8.06 8.41 33.76
CA ASP A 555 -9.44 8.13 34.18
C ASP A 555 -10.36 9.32 33.85
N ASN A 556 -9.88 10.55 34.05
CA ASN A 556 -10.60 11.75 33.63
C ASN A 556 -10.70 11.86 32.10
N PHE A 557 -9.63 11.54 31.36
CA PHE A 557 -9.65 11.50 29.90
C PHE A 557 -10.71 10.53 29.37
N ILE A 558 -10.69 9.26 29.80
CA ILE A 558 -11.69 8.24 29.43
C ILE A 558 -13.10 8.72 29.75
N LYS A 559 -13.32 9.31 30.93
CA LYS A 559 -14.62 9.81 31.36
C LYS A 559 -15.18 10.90 30.44
N VAL A 560 -14.34 11.84 29.99
CA VAL A 560 -14.80 12.96 29.15
C VAL A 560 -14.80 12.64 27.65
N THR A 561 -14.02 11.66 27.19
CA THR A 561 -13.98 11.27 25.77
C THR A 561 -14.68 9.94 25.52
N HIS A 562 -14.04 8.84 25.87
CA HIS A 562 -14.44 7.47 25.54
C HIS A 562 -15.84 7.12 26.05
N GLU A 563 -16.18 7.49 27.28
CA GLU A 563 -17.52 7.28 27.84
C GLU A 563 -18.58 8.15 27.14
N GLN A 564 -18.24 9.34 26.63
CA GLN A 564 -19.17 10.16 25.84
C GLN A 564 -19.44 9.55 24.47
N TYR A 565 -18.40 9.06 23.79
CA TYR A 565 -18.59 8.31 22.54
C TYR A 565 -19.43 7.05 22.77
N LYS A 566 -19.17 6.30 23.85
CA LYS A 566 -19.99 5.15 24.21
C LYS A 566 -21.45 5.55 24.46
N HIS A 567 -21.69 6.65 25.17
CA HIS A 567 -23.03 7.14 25.43
C HIS A 567 -23.79 7.49 24.14
N HIS A 568 -23.14 8.20 23.21
CA HIS A 568 -23.80 8.71 22.01
C HIS A 568 -23.84 7.74 20.84
N VAL A 569 -22.86 6.85 20.69
CA VAL A 569 -22.68 5.99 19.51
C VAL A 569 -22.24 4.55 19.85
N GLY A 570 -22.26 4.17 21.12
CA GLY A 570 -21.79 2.85 21.58
C GLY A 570 -22.60 1.67 21.05
N ASP A 571 -23.80 1.88 20.52
CA ASP A 571 -24.58 0.85 19.83
C ASP A 571 -23.94 0.38 18.50
N TYR A 572 -23.02 1.17 17.92
CA TYR A 572 -22.22 0.84 16.75
C TYR A 572 -20.85 0.21 17.07
N PHE A 573 -20.47 0.14 18.34
CA PHE A 573 -19.21 -0.49 18.74
C PHE A 573 -19.19 -1.99 18.39
N GLY A 574 -18.14 -2.41 17.68
CA GLY A 574 -18.03 -3.77 17.11
C GLY A 574 -18.99 -4.04 15.94
N LYS A 575 -19.77 -3.04 15.50
CA LYS A 575 -20.75 -3.11 14.40
C LYS A 575 -20.53 -2.01 13.36
N GLY A 576 -19.27 -1.65 13.14
CA GLY A 576 -18.85 -0.62 12.18
C GLY A 576 -17.87 0.37 12.77
N ILE A 577 -17.97 0.68 14.08
CA ILE A 577 -16.89 1.32 14.83
C ILE A 577 -15.94 0.23 15.31
N GLU A 578 -14.69 0.28 14.85
CA GLU A 578 -13.72 -0.80 15.06
C GLU A 578 -12.66 -0.47 16.13
N ALA A 579 -12.25 0.79 16.22
CA ALA A 579 -11.18 1.18 17.14
C ALA A 579 -11.27 2.64 17.61
N PHE A 580 -10.61 2.92 18.72
CA PHE A 580 -10.16 4.27 19.11
C PHE A 580 -8.72 4.47 18.66
N PHE A 581 -8.40 5.68 18.20
CA PHE A 581 -7.09 6.12 17.73
C PHE A 581 -6.55 7.18 18.69
N THR A 582 -5.47 6.87 19.40
CA THR A 582 -4.68 7.80 20.22
C THR A 582 -3.47 8.32 19.44
N ASP A 583 -3.23 9.63 19.46
CA ASP A 583 -2.22 10.29 18.62
C ASP A 583 -1.11 10.92 19.49
N GLU A 584 0.11 10.41 19.36
CA GLU A 584 1.35 10.89 19.99
C GLU A 584 1.31 11.19 21.51
N PRO A 585 0.64 10.41 22.37
CA PRO A 585 0.80 10.58 23.81
C PRO A 585 2.27 10.33 24.20
N SER A 586 2.86 11.20 25.02
CA SER A 586 4.24 11.03 25.49
C SER A 586 4.50 11.64 26.86
N LEU A 587 5.62 11.26 27.46
CA LEU A 587 6.14 11.80 28.72
C LEU A 587 6.79 13.19 28.58
N VAL A 588 6.85 13.75 27.37
CA VAL A 588 7.36 15.11 27.10
C VAL A 588 8.85 15.29 27.50
N GLY A 589 9.65 14.23 27.51
CA GLY A 589 10.95 14.18 28.21
C GLY A 589 12.13 14.95 27.63
N ALA A 590 11.91 15.89 26.72
CA ALA A 590 12.95 16.80 26.21
C ALA A 590 12.35 18.08 25.65
N HIS A 591 13.20 19.10 25.52
CA HIS A 591 12.84 20.33 24.82
C HIS A 591 13.06 20.21 23.30
N PHE A 592 12.38 21.04 22.52
CA PHE A 592 12.45 21.16 21.07
C PHE A 592 13.19 22.46 20.70
N LEU A 593 14.39 22.66 21.26
CA LEU A 593 15.16 23.87 21.02
C LEU A 593 15.67 23.90 19.58
N ASN A 594 15.60 25.07 18.95
CA ASN A 594 16.00 25.31 17.55
C ASN A 594 15.17 24.55 16.50
N SER A 595 14.11 23.86 16.91
CA SER A 595 13.12 23.26 16.02
C SER A 595 11.89 24.14 16.03
N LYS A 596 11.50 24.73 14.89
CA LYS A 596 10.23 25.45 14.78
C LYS A 596 9.20 24.53 14.12
N PRO A 597 7.93 24.54 14.58
CA PRO A 597 6.89 23.84 13.85
C PRO A 597 6.78 24.41 12.42
N PRO A 598 6.47 23.56 11.42
CA PRO A 598 6.34 23.98 10.03
C PRO A 598 5.13 24.89 9.80
N VAL A 599 4.19 24.92 10.76
CA VAL A 599 3.04 25.82 10.80
C VAL A 599 3.03 26.57 12.13
N THR A 600 2.32 27.70 12.18
CA THR A 600 2.06 28.39 13.46
C THR A 600 0.89 27.71 14.16
N PRO A 601 1.11 26.99 15.28
CA PRO A 601 0.01 26.37 16.02
C PRO A 601 -0.91 27.43 16.63
N GLY A 602 -2.17 27.06 16.85
CA GLY A 602 -3.07 27.83 17.70
C GLY A 602 -2.50 27.94 19.13
N VAL A 603 -3.01 28.88 19.92
CA VAL A 603 -2.55 29.05 21.31
C VAL A 603 -3.74 28.94 22.25
N ARG A 604 -3.74 27.90 23.09
CA ARG A 604 -4.72 27.73 24.16
C ARG A 604 -4.16 28.17 25.50
N ASP A 605 -3.02 27.59 25.86
CA ASP A 605 -2.31 27.93 27.09
C ASP A 605 -1.12 28.81 26.70
N GLN A 606 -1.14 30.09 27.06
CA GLN A 606 -0.09 31.01 26.66
C GLN A 606 1.28 30.57 27.25
N PRO A 607 2.28 30.20 26.42
CA PRO A 607 3.61 29.84 26.93
C PRO A 607 4.36 31.09 27.40
N ASP A 608 5.09 30.96 28.52
CA ASP A 608 6.04 31.98 28.99
C ASP A 608 7.48 31.57 28.63
N PHE A 609 7.95 32.02 27.47
CA PHE A 609 9.30 31.73 27.00
C PHE A 609 10.42 32.44 27.78
N ASN A 610 10.10 33.23 28.82
CA ASN A 610 11.12 33.74 29.75
C ASN A 610 11.48 32.72 30.84
N ILE A 611 10.73 31.62 30.95
CA ILE A 611 11.06 30.54 31.88
C ILE A 611 12.40 29.92 31.46
N PRO A 612 13.42 29.90 32.35
CA PRO A 612 14.72 29.35 32.00
C PRO A 612 14.61 27.86 31.67
N THR A 613 15.29 27.46 30.60
CA THR A 613 15.31 26.07 30.13
C THR A 613 16.50 25.34 30.75
N PHE A 614 16.23 24.21 31.39
CA PHE A 614 17.22 23.34 32.03
C PHE A 614 16.98 21.88 31.61
N PRO A 615 17.99 21.00 31.66
CA PRO A 615 17.76 19.56 31.58
C PRO A 615 16.70 19.15 32.62
N THR A 616 15.72 18.37 32.19
CA THR A 616 14.51 18.12 32.98
C THR A 616 14.14 16.64 32.93
N LEU A 617 14.00 16.02 34.10
CA LEU A 617 13.54 14.62 34.27
C LEU A 617 12.01 14.55 34.13
N ASN A 618 11.49 13.49 33.51
CA ASN A 618 10.05 13.17 33.60
C ASN A 618 9.65 12.98 35.06
N TRP A 619 8.54 13.58 35.49
CA TRP A 619 8.23 13.61 36.92
C TRP A 619 6.74 13.42 37.21
N SER A 620 6.47 12.93 38.42
CA SER A 620 5.13 12.83 39.00
C SER A 620 5.25 12.95 40.52
N GLU A 621 4.16 13.33 41.19
CA GLU A 621 4.13 13.45 42.64
C GLU A 621 4.26 12.08 43.33
N SER A 622 3.77 11.01 42.70
CA SER A 622 3.84 9.65 43.25
C SER A 622 5.15 8.92 42.92
N LEU A 623 5.99 9.44 42.02
CA LEU A 623 7.15 8.74 41.46
C LEU A 623 8.14 8.22 42.50
N LEU A 624 8.52 9.03 43.51
CA LEU A 624 9.46 8.58 44.54
C LEU A 624 8.90 7.43 45.38
N GLY A 625 7.59 7.47 45.69
CA GLY A 625 6.90 6.42 46.42
C GLY A 625 6.80 5.13 45.61
N GLU A 626 6.37 5.25 44.35
CA GLU A 626 6.25 4.12 43.42
C GLU A 626 7.62 3.48 43.13
N PHE A 627 8.65 4.29 42.92
CA PHE A 627 10.01 3.80 42.74
C PHE A 627 10.46 2.96 43.95
N LYS A 628 10.33 3.50 45.16
CA LYS A 628 10.72 2.79 46.38
C LYS A 628 9.96 1.49 46.56
N ARG A 629 8.65 1.51 46.29
CA ARG A 629 7.78 0.32 46.34
C ARG A 629 8.20 -0.76 45.36
N ARG A 630 8.60 -0.37 44.13
CA ARG A 630 8.88 -1.29 43.02
C ARG A 630 10.34 -1.76 42.97
N ARG A 631 11.29 -0.94 43.40
CA ARG A 631 12.73 -1.17 43.27
C ARG A 631 13.42 -1.46 44.60
N GLY A 632 12.74 -1.22 45.72
CA GLY A 632 13.20 -1.58 47.07
C GLY A 632 14.22 -0.62 47.70
N TYR A 633 14.51 0.53 47.08
CA TYR A 633 15.38 1.55 47.66
C TYR A 633 14.92 2.97 47.33
N ASP A 634 15.45 3.95 48.08
CA ASP A 634 15.09 5.36 47.92
C ASP A 634 15.84 6.03 46.76
N LEU A 635 15.10 6.61 45.81
CA LEU A 635 15.64 7.37 44.68
C LEU A 635 16.09 8.78 45.09
N TYR A 636 15.49 9.38 46.12
CA TYR A 636 15.73 10.79 46.50
C TYR A 636 17.22 11.10 46.67
N THR A 637 17.92 10.27 47.44
CA THR A 637 19.34 10.46 47.68
C THR A 637 20.19 10.19 46.45
N LYS A 638 19.68 9.45 45.46
CA LYS A 638 20.37 9.01 44.25
C LYS A 638 20.03 9.81 42.98
N LEU A 639 19.22 10.87 43.08
CA LEU A 639 18.89 11.74 41.95
C LEU A 639 20.12 12.19 41.12
N PRO A 640 21.29 12.50 41.71
CA PRO A 640 22.49 12.83 40.93
C PRO A 640 22.98 11.76 39.94
N TYR A 641 22.65 10.48 40.15
CA TYR A 641 22.98 9.41 39.21
C TYR A 641 22.14 9.43 37.92
N LEU A 642 20.98 10.09 37.92
CA LEU A 642 20.14 10.22 36.72
C LEU A 642 20.70 11.23 35.72
N VAL A 643 21.58 12.12 36.18
CA VAL A 643 22.07 13.25 35.37
C VAL A 643 23.56 13.16 35.05
N GLN A 644 24.29 12.25 35.72
CA GLN A 644 25.71 11.99 35.44
C GLN A 644 26.15 10.63 36.01
N GLY A 645 27.42 10.27 35.75
CA GLY A 645 28.09 9.11 36.35
C GLY A 645 28.11 7.88 35.45
N GLN A 646 29.18 7.10 35.56
CA GLN A 646 29.47 5.92 34.74
C GLN A 646 29.78 4.68 35.60
N SER A 647 29.42 4.72 36.88
CA SER A 647 29.56 3.57 37.79
C SER A 647 28.41 2.58 37.63
N ALA A 648 28.59 1.35 38.11
CA ALA A 648 27.55 0.34 38.24
C ALA A 648 26.28 0.90 38.91
N THR A 649 26.46 1.65 40.00
CA THR A 649 25.38 2.34 40.70
C THR A 649 24.62 3.30 39.80
N ALA A 650 25.33 4.09 39.00
CA ALA A 650 24.71 5.05 38.10
C ALA A 650 23.87 4.35 37.02
N PHE A 651 24.42 3.30 36.42
CA PHE A 651 23.72 2.50 35.42
C PHE A 651 22.47 1.82 35.99
N LYS A 652 22.58 1.18 37.16
CA LYS A 652 21.45 0.52 37.82
C LYS A 652 20.35 1.51 38.17
N VAL A 653 20.70 2.68 38.73
CA VAL A 653 19.72 3.71 39.09
C VAL A 653 18.98 4.24 37.86
N ARG A 654 19.66 4.44 36.73
CA ARG A 654 19.01 4.87 35.48
C ARG A 654 18.11 3.78 34.89
N ILE A 655 18.56 2.52 34.87
CA ILE A 655 17.73 1.38 34.46
C ILE A 655 16.46 1.33 35.31
N ASP A 656 16.59 1.36 36.63
CA ASP A 656 15.44 1.25 37.54
C ASP A 656 14.47 2.43 37.41
N TYR A 657 15.00 3.63 37.13
CA TYR A 657 14.21 4.83 36.94
C TYR A 657 13.37 4.74 35.66
N TYR A 658 14.00 4.50 34.51
CA TYR A 658 13.27 4.37 33.25
C TYR A 658 12.36 3.15 33.21
N GLN A 659 12.75 2.05 33.88
CA GLN A 659 11.86 0.90 34.07
C GLN A 659 10.62 1.29 34.90
N THR A 660 10.78 2.11 35.94
CA THR A 660 9.64 2.59 36.73
C THR A 660 8.73 3.50 35.91
N LEU A 661 9.29 4.40 35.10
CA LEU A 661 8.51 5.26 34.21
C LEU A 661 7.72 4.42 33.19
N MET A 662 8.38 3.47 32.54
CA MET A 662 7.77 2.54 31.59
C MET A 662 6.59 1.79 32.23
N GLU A 663 6.78 1.20 33.41
CA GLU A 663 5.72 0.47 34.12
C GLU A 663 4.54 1.40 34.45
N LEU A 664 4.80 2.64 34.88
CA LEU A 664 3.76 3.61 35.19
C LEU A 664 2.98 4.05 33.94
N VAL A 665 3.63 4.35 32.82
CA VAL A 665 2.91 4.75 31.59
C VAL A 665 2.05 3.60 31.06
N ALA A 666 2.59 2.38 31.06
CA ALA A 666 1.83 1.18 30.68
C ALA A 666 0.57 1.01 31.54
N GLU A 667 0.73 1.07 32.87
CA GLU A 667 -0.36 0.84 33.83
C GLU A 667 -1.35 2.02 33.95
N CYS A 668 -0.87 3.26 33.83
CA CYS A 668 -1.67 4.46 34.06
C CYS A 668 -2.34 4.99 32.80
N TYR A 669 -1.80 4.74 31.60
CA TYR A 669 -2.33 5.28 30.34
C TYR A 669 -2.82 4.19 29.38
N PHE A 670 -1.92 3.35 28.86
CA PHE A 670 -2.27 2.42 27.78
C PHE A 670 -3.19 1.28 28.24
N LYS A 671 -2.92 0.67 29.39
CA LYS A 671 -3.74 -0.43 29.91
C LYS A 671 -5.19 -0.01 30.21
N PRO A 672 -5.49 1.13 30.84
CA PRO A 672 -6.86 1.60 31.00
C PRO A 672 -7.60 1.80 29.66
N LEU A 673 -6.93 2.31 28.63
CA LEU A 673 -7.50 2.45 27.28
C LEU A 673 -7.76 1.07 26.64
N GLU A 674 -6.81 0.14 26.76
CA GLU A 674 -6.98 -1.25 26.33
C GLU A 674 -8.20 -1.90 26.99
N GLU A 675 -8.32 -1.76 28.31
CA GLU A 675 -9.40 -2.32 29.11
C GLU A 675 -10.76 -1.71 28.74
N PHE A 676 -10.83 -0.39 28.57
CA PHE A 676 -12.04 0.27 28.08
C PHE A 676 -12.44 -0.29 26.71
N ALA A 677 -11.50 -0.35 25.76
CA ALA A 677 -11.78 -0.80 24.41
C ALA A 677 -12.26 -2.27 24.39
N ALA A 678 -11.55 -3.17 25.10
CA ALA A 678 -11.91 -4.58 25.22
C ALA A 678 -13.31 -4.79 25.81
N ASN A 679 -13.64 -4.06 26.88
CA ASN A 679 -14.96 -4.15 27.53
C ASN A 679 -16.11 -3.64 26.65
N ASN A 680 -15.79 -2.93 25.57
CA ASN A 680 -16.75 -2.31 24.68
C ASN A 680 -16.70 -2.86 23.24
N ASN A 681 -15.99 -3.98 22.99
CA ASN A 681 -15.86 -4.63 21.68
C ASN A 681 -15.29 -3.73 20.57
N VAL A 682 -14.35 -2.86 20.93
CA VAL A 682 -13.53 -2.07 20.00
C VAL A 682 -12.05 -2.28 20.32
N ALA A 683 -11.16 -1.89 19.42
CA ALA A 683 -9.72 -1.92 19.67
C ALA A 683 -9.21 -0.58 20.21
N SER A 684 -8.23 -0.61 21.10
CA SER A 684 -7.33 0.51 21.36
C SER A 684 -6.19 0.43 20.34
N SER A 685 -5.93 1.56 19.68
CA SER A 685 -4.90 1.72 18.66
C SER A 685 -4.44 3.18 18.62
N GLY A 686 -3.43 3.47 17.82
CA GLY A 686 -2.75 4.76 17.77
C GLY A 686 -1.28 4.61 17.47
N HIS A 687 -0.49 5.64 17.72
CA HIS A 687 0.98 5.57 17.69
C HIS A 687 1.58 6.52 18.73
N LEU A 688 2.90 6.42 18.93
CA LEU A 688 3.64 7.25 19.88
C LEU A 688 4.52 8.28 19.15
N LEU A 689 5.19 9.14 19.92
CA LEU A 689 6.02 10.23 19.41
C LEU A 689 7.48 9.78 19.23
N LEU A 690 8.07 10.04 18.06
CA LEU A 690 9.51 9.84 17.75
C LEU A 690 10.00 8.40 17.97
N GLU A 691 9.29 7.44 17.39
CA GLU A 691 9.50 5.99 17.54
C GLU A 691 10.73 5.46 16.77
N GLU A 692 11.30 6.24 15.84
CA GLU A 692 12.27 5.74 14.86
C GLU A 692 13.65 5.42 15.46
N ASP A 693 14.02 6.07 16.56
CA ASP A 693 15.36 5.97 17.13
C ASP A 693 15.32 5.54 18.61
N LEU A 694 15.98 4.43 18.93
CA LEU A 694 15.96 3.82 20.26
C LEU A 694 16.39 4.75 21.39
N PHE A 695 17.25 5.73 21.14
CA PHE A 695 17.72 6.67 22.16
C PHE A 695 16.64 7.66 22.61
N TYR A 696 15.55 7.84 21.84
CA TYR A 696 14.39 8.63 22.24
C TYR A 696 13.46 7.86 23.20
N HIS A 697 13.42 6.54 23.09
CA HIS A 697 12.43 5.73 23.80
C HIS A 697 12.40 5.96 25.32
N PRO A 698 13.54 6.08 26.04
CA PRO A 698 13.52 6.25 27.49
C PRO A 698 12.76 7.50 27.97
N ILE A 699 12.82 8.59 27.22
CA ILE A 699 12.33 9.91 27.65
C ILE A 699 10.90 10.21 27.17
N PHE A 700 10.40 9.51 26.15
CA PHE A 700 9.05 9.70 25.61
C PHE A 700 8.06 8.61 26.04
N GLU A 701 8.49 7.35 26.15
CA GLU A 701 7.60 6.22 26.47
C GLU A 701 8.21 5.16 27.42
N GLY A 702 9.50 5.26 27.72
CA GLY A 702 10.27 4.28 28.48
C GLY A 702 10.62 3.03 27.66
N SER A 703 9.62 2.32 27.12
CA SER A 703 9.79 1.16 26.23
C SER A 703 8.65 1.03 25.23
N LEU A 704 8.97 1.18 23.94
CA LEU A 704 8.00 1.09 22.86
C LEU A 704 7.28 -0.28 22.80
N MET A 705 8.02 -1.38 22.98
CA MET A 705 7.43 -2.72 23.00
C MET A 705 6.43 -2.90 24.15
N GLU A 706 6.68 -2.31 25.31
CA GLU A 706 5.75 -2.37 26.44
C GLU A 706 4.43 -1.66 26.11
N MET A 707 4.51 -0.45 25.54
CA MET A 707 3.31 0.30 25.19
C MET A 707 2.45 -0.44 24.16
N TYR A 708 3.08 -1.01 23.13
CA TYR A 708 2.38 -1.82 22.13
C TYR A 708 1.73 -3.09 22.69
N LYS A 709 2.20 -3.66 23.81
CA LYS A 709 1.51 -4.80 24.46
C LYS A 709 0.10 -4.41 24.88
N HIS A 710 -0.12 -3.14 25.20
CA HIS A 710 -1.37 -2.57 25.66
C HIS A 710 -2.18 -1.88 24.54
N MET A 711 -1.91 -2.22 23.28
CA MET A 711 -2.76 -1.88 22.15
C MET A 711 -3.35 -3.16 21.56
N GLN A 712 -4.65 -3.22 21.30
CA GLN A 712 -5.23 -4.35 20.57
C GLN A 712 -4.72 -4.37 19.12
N PHE A 713 -4.55 -3.18 18.52
CA PHE A 713 -3.87 -2.99 17.24
C PHE A 713 -2.65 -2.07 17.50
N PRO A 714 -1.46 -2.64 17.73
CA PRO A 714 -0.23 -1.85 17.76
C PRO A 714 -0.13 -1.02 16.49
N GLY A 715 0.19 0.27 16.64
CA GLY A 715 0.27 1.19 15.52
C GLY A 715 1.51 2.06 15.58
N ILE A 716 1.88 2.56 14.41
CA ILE A 716 3.01 3.45 14.17
C ILE A 716 2.53 4.61 13.31
N ASP A 717 3.33 5.65 13.20
CA ASP A 717 3.30 6.53 12.04
C ASP A 717 4.55 6.37 11.19
N LEU A 718 4.40 6.59 9.89
CA LEU A 718 5.54 6.66 8.98
C LEU A 718 5.21 7.69 7.91
N LEU A 719 5.67 8.91 8.17
CA LEU A 719 5.25 10.13 7.47
C LEU A 719 6.22 10.51 6.32
N THR A 720 6.53 9.52 5.47
CA THR A 720 7.31 9.71 4.23
C THR A 720 6.76 8.88 3.07
N ALA A 721 6.86 9.44 1.86
CA ALA A 721 6.61 8.78 0.59
C ALA A 721 7.91 8.28 -0.08
N TYR A 722 9.08 8.40 0.55
CA TYR A 722 10.35 7.91 0.01
C TYR A 722 10.67 6.49 0.49
N PRO A 723 10.74 5.49 -0.42
CA PRO A 723 10.89 4.08 -0.01
C PRO A 723 12.18 3.77 0.77
N LEU A 724 13.29 4.44 0.50
CA LEU A 724 14.52 4.25 1.27
C LEU A 724 14.44 4.82 2.69
N VAL A 725 13.73 5.93 2.87
CA VAL A 725 13.47 6.50 4.19
C VAL A 725 12.51 5.58 4.95
N ALA A 726 11.43 5.12 4.30
CA ALA A 726 10.51 4.13 4.87
C ALA A 726 11.21 2.81 5.24
N LYS A 727 12.19 2.36 4.44
CA LYS A 727 13.02 1.19 4.75
C LYS A 727 13.84 1.41 6.03
N ARG A 728 14.45 2.59 6.19
CA ARG A 728 15.25 2.94 7.37
C ARG A 728 14.41 3.09 8.62
N TRP A 729 13.35 3.90 8.58
CA TRP A 729 12.50 4.16 9.76
C TRP A 729 11.68 2.93 10.13
N GLY A 730 11.10 2.24 9.15
CA GLY A 730 10.25 1.08 9.39
C GLY A 730 10.97 -0.11 10.06
N VAL A 731 12.31 -0.18 9.99
CA VAL A 731 13.06 -1.27 10.65
C VAL A 731 13.04 -1.14 12.17
N THR A 732 12.80 0.06 12.70
CA THR A 732 12.74 0.40 14.12
C THR A 732 11.39 0.98 14.54
N THR A 733 10.40 1.07 13.64
CA THR A 733 9.00 1.33 14.00
C THR A 733 8.13 0.10 13.69
N ALA A 734 7.84 -0.13 12.42
CA ALA A 734 6.96 -1.21 11.95
C ALA A 734 7.40 -2.61 12.43
N LYS A 735 8.70 -2.87 12.49
CA LYS A 735 9.23 -4.14 13.02
C LYS A 735 9.00 -4.31 14.51
N PHE A 736 9.00 -3.27 15.33
CA PHE A 736 8.64 -3.41 16.75
C PHE A 736 7.15 -3.73 16.90
N ALA A 737 6.29 -2.95 16.24
CA ALA A 737 4.84 -3.17 16.27
C ALA A 737 4.47 -4.59 15.79
N SER A 738 5.05 -5.05 14.67
CA SER A 738 4.80 -6.39 14.14
C SER A 738 5.43 -7.52 14.95
N SER A 739 6.52 -7.24 15.67
CA SER A 739 7.11 -8.20 16.61
C SER A 739 6.25 -8.39 17.84
N VAL A 740 5.69 -7.30 18.40
CA VAL A 740 4.74 -7.36 19.51
C VAL A 740 3.45 -8.05 19.06
N ALA A 741 2.91 -7.69 17.90
CA ALA A 741 1.71 -8.33 17.38
C ALA A 741 1.87 -9.85 17.22
N ASN A 742 2.99 -10.29 16.67
CA ASN A 742 3.30 -11.71 16.55
C ASN A 742 3.46 -12.39 17.93
N THR A 743 4.27 -11.81 18.81
CA THR A 743 4.63 -12.39 20.12
C THR A 743 3.46 -12.46 21.11
N TYR A 744 2.52 -11.52 21.01
CA TYR A 744 1.36 -11.40 21.89
C TYR A 744 0.04 -11.77 21.20
N GLY A 745 0.08 -12.25 19.95
CA GLY A 745 -1.10 -12.71 19.22
C GLY A 745 -2.11 -11.60 18.90
N LYS A 746 -1.62 -10.37 18.66
CA LYS A 746 -2.47 -9.26 18.20
C LYS A 746 -2.80 -9.46 16.73
N ASN A 747 -4.03 -9.13 16.34
CA ASN A 747 -4.57 -9.53 15.03
C ASN A 747 -4.19 -8.60 13.88
N GLN A 748 -3.80 -7.36 14.18
CA GLN A 748 -3.47 -6.34 13.18
C GLN A 748 -2.33 -5.46 13.67
N VAL A 749 -1.64 -4.84 12.71
CA VAL A 749 -0.66 -3.79 12.92
C VAL A 749 -1.02 -2.64 12.00
N MET A 750 -1.27 -1.47 12.56
CA MET A 750 -1.69 -0.33 11.76
C MET A 750 -0.53 0.65 11.52
N SER A 751 -0.66 1.47 10.47
CA SER A 751 0.18 2.65 10.31
C SER A 751 -0.62 3.86 9.88
N GLU A 752 -0.31 5.00 10.49
CA GLU A 752 -0.59 6.31 9.94
C GLU A 752 0.41 6.68 8.84
N ILE A 753 -0.09 7.12 7.68
CA ILE A 753 0.75 7.43 6.50
C ILE A 753 0.51 8.82 5.92
N SER A 754 1.61 9.51 5.61
CA SER A 754 1.63 10.83 4.96
C SER A 754 2.98 11.11 4.28
N ASN A 755 3.15 12.32 3.74
CA ASN A 755 4.43 12.88 3.28
C ASN A 755 4.83 14.15 4.05
N ALA A 756 4.42 14.24 5.32
CA ALA A 756 4.53 15.47 6.11
C ALA A 756 5.98 15.97 6.30
N PHE A 757 6.96 15.06 6.32
CA PHE A 757 8.39 15.38 6.46
C PHE A 757 9.17 15.35 5.14
N ASP A 758 8.51 15.11 4.01
CA ASP A 758 9.18 15.07 2.72
C ASP A 758 9.43 16.48 2.20
N SER A 759 10.67 16.76 1.80
CA SER A 759 11.04 18.04 1.20
C SER A 759 10.57 18.20 -0.24
N ASN A 760 10.28 17.09 -0.93
CA ASN A 760 9.87 17.04 -2.32
C ASN A 760 8.77 15.98 -2.50
N ASP A 761 7.97 16.11 -3.56
CA ASP A 761 6.91 15.15 -3.86
C ASP A 761 7.48 13.91 -4.56
N ALA A 762 7.40 12.75 -3.88
CA ALA A 762 7.75 11.45 -4.46
C ALA A 762 6.65 10.89 -5.40
N GLY A 763 5.50 11.56 -5.47
CA GLY A 763 4.34 11.16 -6.26
C GLY A 763 3.71 9.84 -5.82
N ILE A 764 2.68 9.41 -6.54
CA ILE A 764 1.88 8.22 -6.20
C ILE A 764 2.72 6.93 -6.13
N LYS A 765 3.77 6.81 -6.97
CA LYS A 765 4.68 5.65 -6.96
C LYS A 765 5.49 5.58 -5.67
N GLY A 766 6.00 6.72 -5.19
CA GLY A 766 6.70 6.80 -3.91
C GLY A 766 5.78 6.40 -2.75
N GLN A 767 4.58 7.00 -2.69
CA GLN A 767 3.58 6.70 -1.67
C GLN A 767 3.24 5.21 -1.62
N MET A 768 2.94 4.59 -2.76
CA MET A 768 2.64 3.15 -2.84
C MET A 768 3.84 2.30 -2.41
N ALA A 769 5.06 2.61 -2.87
CA ALA A 769 6.24 1.85 -2.49
C ALA A 769 6.58 1.98 -1.00
N ALA A 770 6.47 3.17 -0.40
CA ALA A 770 6.67 3.37 1.04
C ALA A 770 5.68 2.51 1.85
N VAL A 771 4.40 2.46 1.43
CA VAL A 771 3.40 1.56 2.01
C VAL A 771 3.76 0.08 1.78
N GLY A 772 4.25 -0.28 0.59
CA GLY A 772 4.74 -1.63 0.29
C GLY A 772 5.87 -2.08 1.23
N ILE A 773 6.80 -1.19 1.58
CA ILE A 773 7.86 -1.47 2.56
C ILE A 773 7.27 -1.77 3.94
N GLN A 774 6.27 -0.98 4.37
CA GLN A 774 5.60 -1.22 5.64
C GLN A 774 4.85 -2.56 5.68
N PHE A 775 4.17 -2.95 4.59
CA PHE A 775 3.62 -4.29 4.46
C PHE A 775 4.70 -5.37 4.60
N ALA A 776 5.88 -5.17 4.01
CA ALA A 776 6.99 -6.11 4.10
C ALA A 776 7.58 -6.20 5.53
N TYR A 777 7.40 -5.17 6.36
CA TYR A 777 7.76 -5.18 7.78
C TYR A 777 6.65 -5.69 8.70
N GLY A 778 5.46 -5.98 8.15
CA GLY A 778 4.37 -6.64 8.86
C GLY A 778 3.19 -5.75 9.24
N VAL A 779 3.13 -4.50 8.74
CA VAL A 779 1.92 -3.67 8.80
C VAL A 779 0.84 -4.27 7.90
N ASP A 780 -0.43 -4.21 8.29
CA ASP A 780 -1.56 -4.74 7.52
C ASP A 780 -2.81 -3.85 7.49
N LEU A 781 -2.81 -2.72 8.20
CA LEU A 781 -3.88 -1.72 8.20
C LEU A 781 -3.31 -0.30 8.06
N PHE A 782 -4.00 0.59 7.35
CA PHE A 782 -3.49 1.93 7.06
C PHE A 782 -4.53 3.02 7.27
N ASN A 783 -4.16 4.03 8.03
CA ASN A 783 -4.90 5.27 8.24
C ASN A 783 -4.15 6.39 7.50
N SER A 784 -4.81 7.04 6.54
CA SER A 784 -4.13 7.92 5.59
C SER A 784 -4.43 9.39 5.86
N TYR A 785 -3.36 10.18 6.00
CA TYR A 785 -3.40 11.65 5.91
C TYR A 785 -3.16 12.18 4.49
N TYR A 786 -2.81 11.32 3.52
CA TYR A 786 -2.74 11.76 2.12
C TYR A 786 -4.06 12.39 1.69
N ARG A 787 -3.95 13.61 1.17
CA ARG A 787 -5.10 14.43 0.85
C ARG A 787 -5.78 13.94 -0.42
N HIS A 788 -6.94 13.32 -0.25
CA HIS A 788 -7.75 12.79 -1.35
C HIS A 788 -8.16 13.87 -2.35
N ASP A 789 -8.31 15.12 -1.90
CA ASP A 789 -8.63 16.29 -2.72
C ASP A 789 -7.43 16.87 -3.49
N LYS A 790 -6.21 16.38 -3.19
CA LYS A 790 -4.97 16.73 -3.91
C LYS A 790 -4.55 15.67 -4.92
N MET A 791 -5.21 14.51 -4.92
CA MET A 791 -5.04 13.45 -5.89
C MET A 791 -6.21 13.46 -6.88
N SER A 792 -5.96 13.12 -8.13
CA SER A 792 -7.03 12.83 -9.09
C SER A 792 -7.89 11.65 -8.64
N VAL A 793 -9.06 11.48 -9.26
CA VAL A 793 -9.94 10.33 -8.99
C VAL A 793 -9.22 9.01 -9.32
N GLU A 794 -8.44 9.00 -10.40
CA GLU A 794 -7.65 7.86 -10.85
C GLU A 794 -6.53 7.52 -9.86
N GLU A 795 -5.77 8.53 -9.38
CA GLU A 795 -4.70 8.32 -8.39
C GLU A 795 -5.24 7.80 -7.05
N ASN A 796 -6.34 8.39 -6.55
CA ASN A 796 -7.00 7.87 -5.34
C ASN A 796 -7.40 6.41 -5.50
N LYS A 797 -8.02 6.05 -6.63
CA LYS A 797 -8.42 4.67 -6.89
C LYS A 797 -7.22 3.75 -7.05
N GLN A 798 -6.16 4.20 -7.70
CA GLN A 798 -4.93 3.43 -7.84
C GLN A 798 -4.32 3.15 -6.46
N PHE A 799 -4.16 4.18 -5.62
CA PHE A 799 -3.61 4.07 -4.27
C PHE A 799 -4.43 3.15 -3.37
N THR A 800 -5.75 3.37 -3.28
CA THR A 800 -6.62 2.57 -2.41
C THR A 800 -6.77 1.13 -2.89
N ASN A 801 -6.78 0.89 -4.22
CA ASN A 801 -6.77 -0.46 -4.77
C ASN A 801 -5.43 -1.16 -4.55
N TYR A 802 -4.31 -0.46 -4.69
CA TYR A 802 -2.98 -0.99 -4.39
C TYR A 802 -2.93 -1.52 -2.95
N ILE A 803 -3.27 -0.69 -1.97
CA ILE A 803 -3.29 -1.09 -0.55
C ILE A 803 -4.23 -2.28 -0.34
N GLY A 804 -5.45 -2.21 -0.90
CA GLY A 804 -6.44 -3.29 -0.81
C GLY A 804 -5.93 -4.63 -1.37
N ARG A 805 -5.22 -4.60 -2.50
CA ARG A 805 -4.69 -5.78 -3.19
C ARG A 805 -3.53 -6.41 -2.45
N VAL A 806 -2.60 -5.60 -1.97
CA VAL A 806 -1.47 -6.07 -1.15
C VAL A 806 -2.01 -6.66 0.15
N ALA A 807 -2.88 -5.95 0.87
CA ALA A 807 -3.48 -6.44 2.11
C ALA A 807 -4.25 -7.76 1.90
N TYR A 808 -5.07 -7.87 0.86
CA TYR A 808 -5.82 -9.09 0.54
C TYR A 808 -4.91 -10.31 0.34
N LEU A 809 -3.81 -10.16 -0.41
CA LEU A 809 -2.87 -11.26 -0.65
C LEU A 809 -2.06 -11.59 0.61
N MET A 810 -1.61 -10.57 1.35
CA MET A 810 -0.83 -10.78 2.57
C MET A 810 -1.67 -11.35 3.73
N ASP A 811 -3.00 -11.27 3.67
CA ASP A 811 -3.93 -11.93 4.59
C ASP A 811 -4.11 -13.44 4.30
N GLN A 812 -3.65 -13.94 3.14
CA GLN A 812 -3.77 -15.35 2.79
C GLN A 812 -2.79 -16.26 3.55
N GLY A 813 -1.84 -15.68 4.28
CA GLY A 813 -0.80 -16.41 5.00
C GLY A 813 -0.41 -15.76 6.31
N LYS A 814 0.37 -16.49 7.11
CA LYS A 814 0.95 -15.99 8.35
C LYS A 814 2.45 -15.78 8.19
N ARG A 815 2.93 -14.72 8.85
CA ARG A 815 4.35 -14.44 9.01
C ARG A 815 4.93 -15.41 10.06
N GLN A 816 6.09 -15.99 9.77
CA GLN A 816 6.72 -17.03 10.62
C GLN A 816 8.24 -16.79 10.76
N PRO A 817 8.64 -15.75 11.50
CA PRO A 817 10.05 -15.42 11.66
C PRO A 817 10.75 -16.51 12.46
N GLN A 818 11.98 -16.86 12.04
CA GLN A 818 12.81 -17.85 12.72
C GLN A 818 13.99 -17.22 13.47
N VAL A 819 14.14 -15.90 13.38
CA VAL A 819 15.22 -15.11 13.97
C VAL A 819 14.62 -14.12 14.95
N GLY A 820 15.15 -14.11 16.17
CA GLY A 820 14.88 -13.09 17.17
C GLY A 820 16.07 -12.13 17.27
N VAL A 821 15.81 -10.86 17.50
CA VAL A 821 16.82 -9.85 17.83
C VAL A 821 16.48 -9.27 19.19
N TYR A 822 17.38 -9.43 20.16
CA TYR A 822 17.16 -8.94 21.52
C TYR A 822 17.08 -7.42 21.53
N TYR A 823 16.03 -6.85 22.12
CA TYR A 823 15.83 -5.41 22.26
C TYR A 823 16.69 -4.85 23.41
N PRO A 824 17.75 -4.07 23.15
CA PRO A 824 18.75 -3.72 24.16
C PRO A 824 18.37 -2.52 25.01
N ILE A 825 17.09 -2.35 25.33
CA ILE A 825 16.55 -1.14 25.94
C ILE A 825 17.18 -0.82 27.30
N GLU A 826 17.57 -1.82 28.09
CA GLU A 826 18.22 -1.59 29.38
C GLU A 826 19.63 -1.00 29.23
N SER A 827 20.33 -1.34 28.14
CA SER A 827 21.60 -0.68 27.80
C SER A 827 21.39 0.77 27.41
N ILE A 828 20.32 1.08 26.67
CA ILE A 828 19.96 2.46 26.34
C ILE A 828 19.62 3.22 27.63
N TRP A 829 18.74 2.69 28.50
CA TRP A 829 18.42 3.29 29.80
C TRP A 829 19.66 3.58 30.65
N ALA A 830 20.59 2.63 30.74
CA ALA A 830 21.83 2.81 31.47
C ALA A 830 22.68 3.98 30.94
N LYS A 831 22.63 4.26 29.64
CA LYS A 831 23.43 5.30 28.99
C LYS A 831 22.69 6.62 28.79
N THR A 832 21.36 6.63 28.87
CA THR A 832 20.57 7.85 28.73
C THR A 832 20.68 8.75 29.96
N LEU A 833 21.47 9.80 29.82
CA LEU A 833 21.41 10.99 30.67
C LEU A 833 20.27 11.90 30.20
N ILE A 834 19.79 12.78 31.07
CA ILE A 834 18.74 13.75 30.69
C ILE A 834 19.24 14.71 29.60
N PRO A 835 18.64 14.71 28.40
CA PRO A 835 19.01 15.66 27.38
C PRO A 835 18.42 17.04 27.68
N LEU A 836 19.06 18.09 27.16
CA LEU A 836 18.46 19.42 27.14
C LEU A 836 17.43 19.53 26.02
N SER A 837 17.73 19.02 24.83
CA SER A 837 16.88 19.12 23.65
C SER A 837 16.88 17.80 22.87
N ILE A 838 15.95 17.62 21.94
CA ILE A 838 15.84 16.43 21.08
C ILE A 838 17.00 16.26 20.08
N GLY A 839 17.85 17.28 19.91
CA GLY A 839 19.03 17.20 19.04
C GLY A 839 20.02 16.14 19.52
N ARG A 840 20.57 15.35 18.60
CA ARG A 840 21.48 14.22 18.91
C ARG A 840 22.68 14.65 19.75
N GLU A 841 23.17 15.87 19.58
CA GLU A 841 24.28 16.46 20.35
C GLU A 841 24.02 16.56 21.87
N HIS A 842 22.75 16.45 22.29
CA HIS A 842 22.36 16.48 23.69
C HIS A 842 22.26 15.09 24.34
N PHE A 843 22.46 14.02 23.58
CA PHE A 843 22.43 12.64 24.07
C PHE A 843 23.83 12.07 24.30
N ASP A 844 23.92 11.06 25.16
CA ASP A 844 25.17 10.35 25.41
C ASP A 844 25.65 9.61 24.14
N LYS A 845 26.95 9.72 23.84
CA LYS A 845 27.53 9.16 22.62
C LYS A 845 27.41 7.64 22.54
N GLU A 846 27.45 6.96 23.68
CA GLU A 846 27.30 5.51 23.72
C GLU A 846 25.85 5.10 23.48
N ALA A 847 24.87 5.84 24.03
CA ALA A 847 23.46 5.61 23.73
C ALA A 847 23.16 5.76 22.23
N LEU A 848 23.71 6.81 21.59
CA LEU A 848 23.60 7.01 20.14
C LEU A 848 24.24 5.86 19.36
N LEU A 849 25.45 5.44 19.73
CA LEU A 849 26.16 4.34 19.07
C LEU A 849 25.39 3.02 19.17
N LEU A 850 24.81 2.72 20.32
CA LEU A 850 23.99 1.52 20.54
C LEU A 850 22.71 1.57 19.70
N SER A 851 22.05 2.73 19.64
CA SER A 851 20.86 2.95 18.80
C SER A 851 21.19 2.75 17.32
N ASP A 852 22.22 3.43 16.81
CA ASP A 852 22.64 3.33 15.42
C ASP A 852 23.04 1.89 15.07
N ASN A 853 23.82 1.22 15.91
CA ASN A 853 24.22 -0.18 15.71
C ASN A 853 23.00 -1.12 15.61
N PHE A 854 21.97 -0.90 16.43
CA PHE A 854 20.75 -1.69 16.41
C PHE A 854 19.96 -1.50 15.11
N THR A 855 19.83 -0.26 14.64
CA THR A 855 19.20 0.06 13.35
C THR A 855 19.97 -0.57 12.18
N GLU A 856 21.29 -0.45 12.16
CA GLU A 856 22.14 -1.03 11.11
C GLU A 856 22.11 -2.56 11.14
N LEU A 857 21.99 -3.20 12.31
CA LEU A 857 21.78 -4.64 12.41
C LEU A 857 20.44 -5.05 11.78
N GLY A 858 19.35 -4.34 12.09
CA GLY A 858 18.05 -4.59 11.48
C GLY A 858 18.11 -4.48 9.96
N LEU A 859 18.73 -3.42 9.44
CA LEU A 859 18.89 -3.20 7.99
C LEU A 859 19.74 -4.30 7.33
N ALA A 860 20.84 -4.71 7.95
CA ALA A 860 21.68 -5.78 7.43
C ALA A 860 20.91 -7.11 7.32
N LEU A 861 19.99 -7.41 8.24
CA LEU A 861 19.11 -8.58 8.15
C LEU A 861 18.11 -8.45 7.00
N ILE A 862 17.49 -7.27 6.84
CA ILE A 862 16.56 -6.99 5.73
C ILE A 862 17.25 -7.11 4.37
N ASP A 863 18.49 -6.62 4.23
CA ASP A 863 19.27 -6.71 3.00
C ASP A 863 19.66 -8.15 2.64
N GLN A 864 19.71 -9.03 3.64
CA GLN A 864 19.87 -10.48 3.45
C GLN A 864 18.52 -11.21 3.30
N HIS A 865 17.42 -10.47 3.21
CA HIS A 865 16.04 -10.98 3.13
C HIS A 865 15.66 -11.90 4.30
N ILE A 866 16.18 -11.60 5.49
CA ILE A 866 15.88 -12.33 6.72
C ILE A 866 14.74 -11.61 7.44
N ASP A 867 13.61 -12.30 7.59
CA ASP A 867 12.53 -11.84 8.46
C ASP A 867 12.78 -12.24 9.94
N PHE A 868 12.59 -11.29 10.86
CA PHE A 868 12.93 -11.43 12.28
C PHE A 868 11.91 -10.73 13.20
N ASN A 869 11.84 -11.16 14.46
CA ASN A 869 11.15 -10.42 15.52
C ASN A 869 12.16 -9.75 16.46
N TYR A 870 11.85 -8.54 16.93
CA TYR A 870 12.42 -8.04 18.16
C TYR A 870 11.85 -8.77 19.35
N VAL A 871 12.70 -9.05 20.34
CA VAL A 871 12.34 -9.82 21.53
C VAL A 871 12.85 -9.09 22.77
N ASP A 872 11.98 -8.88 23.74
CA ASP A 872 12.32 -8.27 25.01
C ASP A 872 12.74 -9.33 26.05
N ARG A 873 13.16 -8.87 27.23
CA ARG A 873 13.55 -9.74 28.35
C ARG A 873 12.40 -10.59 28.92
N GLU A 874 11.15 -10.20 28.71
CA GLU A 874 9.99 -10.85 29.34
C GLU A 874 9.57 -12.11 28.60
N LYS A 875 9.64 -12.09 27.26
CA LYS A 875 9.31 -13.22 26.40
C LYS A 875 10.49 -13.65 25.54
N LEU A 876 11.60 -13.97 26.19
CA LEU A 876 12.72 -14.62 25.50
C LEU A 876 12.28 -15.94 24.84
N PRO A 877 12.85 -16.27 23.66
CA PRO A 877 12.43 -17.43 22.89
C PRO A 877 12.86 -18.74 23.58
N GLU A 878 12.05 -19.79 23.44
CA GLU A 878 12.34 -21.12 23.98
C GLU A 878 12.66 -22.12 22.86
N PRO A 879 13.61 -23.06 23.04
CA PRO A 879 13.94 -24.06 22.04
C PRO A 879 12.73 -24.92 21.61
N GLY A 880 12.66 -25.21 20.31
CA GLY A 880 11.53 -25.94 19.72
C GLY A 880 10.31 -25.07 19.37
N LYS A 881 10.32 -23.76 19.68
CA LYS A 881 9.31 -22.78 19.23
C LYS A 881 9.73 -22.10 17.91
N GLU A 882 8.94 -21.13 17.45
CA GLU A 882 9.09 -20.47 16.14
C GLU A 882 10.47 -19.82 15.93
N ILE A 883 11.03 -19.19 16.98
CA ILE A 883 12.37 -18.60 16.94
C ILE A 883 13.45 -19.67 17.17
N LYS A 884 14.35 -19.82 16.20
CA LYS A 884 15.44 -20.83 16.20
C LYS A 884 16.83 -20.22 16.44
N LYS A 885 16.97 -18.92 16.20
CA LYS A 885 18.22 -18.16 16.34
C LYS A 885 17.92 -16.86 17.09
N LEU A 886 18.71 -16.51 18.09
CA LEU A 886 18.62 -15.25 18.80
C LEU A 886 19.91 -14.46 18.61
N ILE A 887 19.78 -13.22 18.13
CA ILE A 887 20.87 -12.26 18.03
C ILE A 887 20.84 -11.37 19.26
N ILE A 888 21.96 -11.29 19.95
CA ILE A 888 22.22 -10.36 21.03
C ILE A 888 23.04 -9.23 20.39
N PRO A 889 22.42 -8.05 20.13
CA PRO A 889 23.11 -6.94 19.48
C PRO A 889 24.17 -6.36 20.42
N LYS A 890 24.83 -5.28 20.01
CA LYS A 890 25.76 -4.59 20.90
C LYS A 890 25.02 -4.11 22.14
N LEU A 891 25.55 -4.48 23.31
CA LEU A 891 25.08 -4.09 24.63
C LEU A 891 26.14 -3.21 25.29
N GLY A 892 25.68 -2.22 26.07
CA GLY A 892 26.54 -1.43 26.96
C GLY A 892 26.63 -2.04 28.37
N VAL A 893 25.52 -2.63 28.84
CA VAL A 893 25.45 -3.35 30.11
C VAL A 893 24.53 -4.57 29.98
N LEU A 894 24.73 -5.56 30.86
CA LEU A 894 23.87 -6.73 30.98
C LEU A 894 23.56 -6.98 32.46
N GLN A 895 22.31 -7.30 32.80
CA GLN A 895 21.96 -7.69 34.17
C GLN A 895 22.23 -9.18 34.38
N LYS A 896 22.60 -9.56 35.60
CA LYS A 896 22.91 -10.96 35.97
C LYS A 896 21.78 -11.93 35.59
N GLU A 897 20.53 -11.55 35.83
CA GLU A 897 19.35 -12.36 35.55
C GLU A 897 19.17 -12.59 34.04
N GLN A 898 19.52 -11.59 33.22
CA GLN A 898 19.49 -11.70 31.76
C GLN A 898 20.60 -12.63 31.27
N LEU A 899 21.82 -12.48 31.79
CA LEU A 899 22.93 -13.40 31.47
C LEU A 899 22.56 -14.85 31.82
N ASP A 900 22.02 -15.08 33.01
CA ASP A 900 21.61 -16.41 33.46
C ASP A 900 20.50 -16.99 32.56
N HIS A 901 19.59 -16.14 32.06
CA HIS A 901 18.60 -16.57 31.08
C HIS A 901 19.24 -16.96 29.75
N LEU A 902 20.17 -16.15 29.23
CA LEU A 902 20.88 -16.48 27.98
C LEU A 902 21.69 -17.78 28.11
N ILE A 903 22.30 -18.04 29.26
CA ILE A 903 22.95 -19.33 29.56
C ILE A 903 21.94 -20.48 29.48
N ARG A 904 20.78 -20.35 30.13
CA ARG A 904 19.72 -21.37 30.04
C ARG A 904 19.24 -21.63 28.61
N LEU A 905 19.19 -20.61 27.76
CA LEU A 905 18.83 -20.77 26.35
C LEU A 905 19.91 -21.51 25.57
N ALA A 906 21.19 -21.23 25.86
CA ALA A 906 22.32 -21.96 25.28
C ALA A 906 22.32 -23.44 25.73
N ASP A 907 22.10 -23.71 27.02
CA ASP A 907 21.96 -25.07 27.58
C ASP A 907 20.88 -25.87 26.86
N ARG A 908 19.74 -25.24 26.58
CA ARG A 908 18.61 -25.87 25.88
C ARG A 908 18.80 -25.94 24.35
N GLY A 909 19.96 -25.53 23.84
CA GLY A 909 20.34 -25.69 22.44
C GLY A 909 19.89 -24.58 21.48
N LEU A 910 19.40 -23.43 21.98
CA LEU A 910 19.09 -22.29 21.13
C LEU A 910 20.38 -21.74 20.49
N LYS A 911 20.36 -21.40 19.21
CA LYS A 911 21.54 -20.78 18.58
C LYS A 911 21.62 -19.30 18.95
N LEU A 912 22.68 -18.90 19.63
CA LEU A 912 22.91 -17.52 20.06
C LEU A 912 24.02 -16.87 19.22
N TYR A 913 23.80 -15.63 18.81
CA TYR A 913 24.77 -14.81 18.09
C TYR A 913 25.04 -13.54 18.89
N PHE A 914 26.23 -13.41 19.47
CA PHE A 914 26.62 -12.24 20.27
C PHE A 914 27.48 -11.28 19.47
N GLN A 915 27.17 -9.98 19.56
CA GLN A 915 28.07 -8.91 19.10
C GLN A 915 29.20 -8.62 20.09
N ASN A 916 28.91 -8.65 21.38
CA ASN A 916 29.90 -8.42 22.43
C ASN A 916 30.77 -9.66 22.66
N THR A 917 32.08 -9.47 22.84
CA THR A 917 32.98 -10.49 23.40
C THR A 917 33.19 -10.32 24.90
N GLU A 918 33.03 -9.09 25.39
CA GLU A 918 33.03 -8.72 26.79
C GLU A 918 31.87 -7.76 27.08
N ILE A 919 31.37 -7.78 28.31
CA ILE A 919 30.27 -6.92 28.72
C ILE A 919 30.42 -6.52 30.19
N LEU A 920 29.91 -5.34 30.53
CA LEU A 920 29.74 -4.93 31.91
C LEU A 920 28.51 -5.61 32.51
N LEU A 921 28.72 -6.48 33.48
CA LEU A 921 27.65 -7.17 34.18
C LEU A 921 27.23 -6.38 35.43
N LEU A 922 25.93 -6.15 35.57
CA LEU A 922 25.32 -5.58 36.77
C LEU A 922 24.75 -6.72 37.62
N ASN A 923 25.28 -6.89 38.84
CA ASN A 923 24.82 -7.94 39.76
C ASN A 923 23.49 -7.52 40.42
N GLY A 924 22.44 -8.35 40.29
CA GLY A 924 21.04 -7.98 40.53
C GLY A 924 20.75 -7.01 41.69
N ASN A 925 21.23 -7.33 42.89
CA ASN A 925 21.01 -6.55 44.11
C ASN A 925 22.23 -5.71 44.56
N ALA A 926 23.39 -5.89 43.94
CA ALA A 926 24.62 -5.24 44.35
C ALA A 926 24.95 -4.11 43.37
N PHE A 927 25.25 -2.93 43.90
CA PHE A 927 25.77 -1.79 43.15
C PHE A 927 27.21 -2.01 42.64
N GLU A 928 27.54 -3.25 42.32
CA GLU A 928 28.83 -3.74 41.89
C GLU A 928 28.75 -4.10 40.40
N GLN A 929 29.86 -3.89 39.71
CA GLN A 929 30.04 -4.31 38.33
C GLN A 929 31.23 -5.24 38.23
N GLU A 930 31.13 -6.22 37.35
CA GLU A 930 32.28 -6.98 36.89
C GLU A 930 32.30 -6.99 35.36
N THR A 931 33.51 -6.96 34.78
CA THR A 931 33.67 -7.22 33.36
C THR A 931 33.63 -8.73 33.16
N VAL A 932 32.71 -9.19 32.31
CA VAL A 932 32.57 -10.61 31.99
C VAL A 932 33.01 -10.86 30.57
N TYR A 933 33.97 -11.76 30.40
CA TYR A 933 34.37 -12.29 29.09
C TYR A 933 33.37 -13.36 28.65
N LEU A 934 32.46 -12.98 27.75
CA LEU A 934 31.37 -13.84 27.29
C LEU A 934 31.89 -15.09 26.58
N LYS A 935 33.03 -15.02 25.88
CA LYS A 935 33.67 -16.18 25.25
C LYS A 935 34.07 -17.25 26.26
N GLU A 936 34.54 -16.85 27.44
CA GLU A 936 34.90 -17.79 28.51
C GLU A 936 33.63 -18.37 29.14
N LYS A 937 32.62 -17.53 29.42
CA LYS A 937 31.35 -17.98 30.00
C LYS A 937 30.58 -18.94 29.10
N PHE A 938 30.62 -18.72 27.78
CA PHE A 938 29.92 -19.56 26.82
C PHE A 938 30.83 -20.59 26.12
N GLY A 939 32.07 -20.78 26.58
CA GLY A 939 33.06 -21.65 25.91
C GLY A 939 32.68 -23.12 25.81
N ALA A 940 31.75 -23.59 26.64
CA ALA A 940 31.23 -24.97 26.60
C ALA A 940 30.12 -25.19 25.55
N TYR A 941 29.59 -24.12 24.92
CA TYR A 941 28.41 -24.19 24.05
C TYR A 941 28.76 -24.05 22.58
N ASN A 942 28.65 -25.15 21.82
CA ASN A 942 28.90 -25.17 20.37
C ASN A 942 27.82 -24.43 19.54
N ASN A 943 26.71 -24.05 20.17
CA ASN A 943 25.59 -23.30 19.60
C ASN A 943 25.67 -21.79 19.85
N VAL A 944 26.79 -21.28 20.37
CA VAL A 944 27.02 -19.85 20.61
C VAL A 944 28.11 -19.33 19.67
N ILE A 945 27.82 -18.24 18.98
CA ILE A 945 28.69 -17.65 17.95
C ILE A 945 28.94 -16.18 18.32
N PHE A 946 30.19 -15.72 18.17
CA PHE A 946 30.60 -14.35 18.42
C PHE A 946 31.04 -13.68 17.12
N LEU A 947 30.42 -12.56 16.76
CA LEU A 947 30.70 -11.78 15.54
C LEU A 947 30.46 -10.30 15.84
N ASP A 948 31.44 -9.43 15.63
CA ASP A 948 31.35 -8.00 15.98
C ASP A 948 30.72 -7.12 14.88
N ASN A 949 30.72 -7.59 13.63
CA ASN A 949 30.22 -6.85 12.48
C ASN A 949 28.79 -7.27 12.08
N VAL A 950 27.89 -6.29 11.96
CA VAL A 950 26.46 -6.54 11.66
C VAL A 950 26.23 -7.24 10.32
N THR A 951 27.04 -6.95 9.29
CA THR A 951 26.90 -7.58 7.97
C THR A 951 27.39 -9.03 7.99
N GLN A 952 28.44 -9.33 8.76
CA GLN A 952 28.92 -10.71 8.96
C GLN A 952 27.88 -11.55 9.73
N ILE A 953 27.21 -10.97 10.72
CA ILE A 953 26.11 -11.64 11.44
C ILE A 953 24.98 -12.00 10.48
N ALA A 954 24.51 -11.02 9.70
CA ALA A 954 23.43 -11.25 8.75
C ALA A 954 23.81 -12.31 7.70
N ALA A 955 25.03 -12.25 7.16
CA ALA A 955 25.54 -13.24 6.20
C ALA A 955 25.62 -14.66 6.81
N GLN A 956 26.14 -14.79 8.03
CA GLN A 956 26.24 -16.08 8.74
C GLN A 956 24.86 -16.68 9.01
N ILE A 957 23.89 -15.84 9.39
CA ILE A 957 22.50 -16.28 9.60
C ILE A 957 21.88 -16.73 8.28
N SER A 958 22.02 -15.94 7.21
CA SER A 958 21.53 -16.26 5.86
C SER A 958 22.10 -17.58 5.32
N ALA A 959 23.40 -17.84 5.55
CA ALA A 959 24.05 -19.08 5.16
C ALA A 959 23.47 -20.31 5.90
N GLY A 960 23.13 -20.13 7.18
CA GLY A 960 22.51 -21.17 8.02
C GLY A 960 20.98 -21.23 7.97
N MET A 961 20.34 -20.58 6.98
CA MET A 961 18.89 -20.55 6.81
C MET A 961 18.45 -21.18 5.48
N ASP A 962 17.29 -21.82 5.50
CA ASP A 962 16.58 -22.29 4.32
C ASP A 962 15.24 -21.56 4.21
N PRO A 963 15.24 -20.31 3.69
CA PRO A 963 14.02 -19.48 3.60
C PRO A 963 13.00 -19.96 2.55
N GLY A 964 13.29 -21.04 1.80
CA GLY A 964 12.45 -21.51 0.71
C GLY A 964 12.60 -20.72 -0.60
N TYR A 965 13.15 -19.51 -0.56
CA TYR A 965 13.48 -18.69 -1.72
C TYR A 965 14.82 -17.95 -1.54
N ARG A 966 15.55 -17.66 -2.62
CA ARG A 966 16.75 -16.81 -2.59
C ARG A 966 16.76 -15.86 -3.78
N ILE A 967 17.03 -14.59 -3.54
CA ILE A 967 17.27 -13.60 -4.61
C ILE A 967 18.76 -13.67 -4.97
N GLU A 968 19.08 -13.76 -6.27
CA GLU A 968 20.48 -13.76 -6.73
C GLU A 968 21.16 -12.42 -6.43
N ALA A 969 22.48 -12.46 -6.22
CA ALA A 969 23.27 -11.27 -5.95
C ALA A 969 23.26 -10.28 -7.13
N GLY A 970 23.42 -8.98 -6.84
CA GLY A 970 23.47 -7.91 -7.83
C GLY A 970 22.28 -6.94 -7.80
N THR A 971 21.29 -7.20 -6.94
CA THR A 971 20.18 -6.29 -6.67
C THR A 971 20.41 -5.51 -5.39
N GLU A 972 20.03 -4.23 -5.37
CA GLU A 972 20.20 -3.33 -4.22
C GLU A 972 18.84 -2.89 -3.69
N ASN A 973 18.67 -2.81 -2.37
CA ASN A 973 17.45 -2.24 -1.76
C ASN A 973 16.13 -2.92 -2.16
N ILE A 974 16.15 -4.23 -2.38
CA ILE A 974 14.92 -5.03 -2.46
C ILE A 974 14.52 -5.42 -1.05
N VAL A 975 13.29 -5.06 -0.66
CA VAL A 975 12.69 -5.52 0.60
C VAL A 975 11.69 -6.61 0.27
N ALA A 976 11.76 -7.72 1.00
CA ALA A 976 10.92 -8.89 0.75
C ALA A 976 10.31 -9.43 2.03
N LEU A 977 9.11 -10.01 1.89
CA LEU A 977 8.43 -10.74 2.96
C LEU A 977 7.78 -12.00 2.41
N ALA A 978 7.92 -13.11 3.12
CA ALA A 978 7.23 -14.35 2.83
C ALA A 978 6.20 -14.66 3.92
N LYS A 979 4.99 -15.06 3.50
CA LYS A 979 3.93 -15.57 4.37
C LYS A 979 3.45 -16.94 3.86
N SER A 980 3.24 -17.86 4.78
CA SER A 980 2.77 -19.21 4.44
C SER A 980 1.30 -19.37 4.82
N GLY A 981 0.47 -19.74 3.84
CA GLY A 981 -0.97 -19.94 3.99
C GLY A 981 -1.41 -21.38 3.80
N LYS A 982 -2.72 -21.63 3.94
CA LYS A 982 -3.33 -22.92 3.58
C LYS A 982 -3.47 -23.09 2.06
N ALA A 983 -3.87 -22.03 1.36
CA ALA A 983 -4.11 -22.03 -0.08
C ALA A 983 -2.83 -21.86 -0.90
N ALA A 984 -1.91 -21.02 -0.43
CA ALA A 984 -0.68 -20.68 -1.13
C ALA A 984 0.40 -20.16 -0.16
N GLU A 985 1.64 -20.14 -0.63
CA GLU A 985 2.70 -19.27 -0.09
C GLU A 985 2.67 -17.95 -0.85
N VAL A 986 2.86 -16.84 -0.15
CA VAL A 986 2.80 -15.47 -0.70
C VAL A 986 4.12 -14.77 -0.41
N TYR A 987 4.72 -14.22 -1.45
CA TYR A 987 5.98 -13.49 -1.39
C TYR A 987 5.75 -12.08 -1.90
N LEU A 988 6.11 -11.08 -1.10
CA LEU A 988 6.07 -9.66 -1.45
C LEU A 988 7.50 -9.22 -1.80
N PHE A 989 7.67 -8.50 -2.91
CA PHE A 989 8.92 -7.87 -3.31
C PHE A 989 8.68 -6.39 -3.60
N VAL A 990 9.47 -5.53 -2.97
CA VAL A 990 9.38 -4.08 -3.11
C VAL A 990 10.75 -3.54 -3.51
N ASN A 991 10.80 -2.84 -4.64
CA ASN A 991 12.01 -2.15 -5.08
C ASN A 991 12.08 -0.76 -4.44
N ALA A 992 12.89 -0.59 -3.39
CA ALA A 992 13.08 0.72 -2.77
C ALA A 992 14.09 1.61 -3.52
N ALA A 993 14.84 1.07 -4.47
CA ALA A 993 15.79 1.83 -5.26
C ALA A 993 15.09 2.79 -6.23
N ASP A 994 15.79 3.87 -6.58
CA ASP A 994 15.34 4.89 -7.52
C ASP A 994 15.57 4.52 -9.00
N LYS A 995 15.85 3.24 -9.28
CA LYS A 995 16.10 2.65 -10.59
C LYS A 995 15.35 1.32 -10.75
N ALA A 996 15.05 0.93 -11.98
CA ALA A 996 14.50 -0.39 -12.27
C ALA A 996 15.54 -1.50 -12.02
N GLN A 997 15.09 -2.70 -11.66
CA GLN A 997 15.94 -3.83 -11.33
C GLN A 997 15.36 -5.16 -11.83
N ASP A 998 16.22 -6.02 -12.36
CA ASP A 998 15.89 -7.39 -12.75
C ASP A 998 16.28 -8.34 -11.61
N LEU A 999 15.30 -9.03 -11.04
CA LEU A 999 15.45 -9.99 -9.96
C LEU A 999 15.38 -11.41 -10.53
N LYS A 1000 16.32 -12.25 -10.10
CA LYS A 1000 16.25 -13.70 -10.26
C LYS A 1000 15.98 -14.33 -8.91
N VAL A 1001 14.81 -14.92 -8.76
CA VAL A 1001 14.36 -15.53 -7.50
C VAL A 1001 14.34 -17.04 -7.64
N ASN A 1002 15.21 -17.70 -6.89
CA ASN A 1002 15.34 -19.15 -6.82
C ASN A 1002 14.39 -19.69 -5.74
N PHE A 1003 13.32 -20.37 -6.14
CA PHE A 1003 12.42 -21.08 -5.23
C PHE A 1003 12.79 -22.55 -5.15
N LYS A 1004 12.95 -23.06 -3.92
CA LYS A 1004 13.42 -24.43 -3.68
C LYS A 1004 12.29 -25.44 -3.86
N LYS A 1005 12.57 -26.55 -4.57
CA LYS A 1005 11.71 -27.75 -4.64
C LYS A 1005 10.21 -27.47 -4.90
N THR A 1006 9.92 -26.63 -5.90
CA THR A 1006 8.55 -26.45 -6.37
C THR A 1006 8.44 -26.84 -7.85
N ASP A 1007 7.59 -27.82 -8.12
CA ASP A 1007 7.06 -28.15 -9.45
C ASP A 1007 5.74 -27.38 -9.71
N LYS A 1008 5.29 -26.61 -8.72
CA LYS A 1008 4.03 -25.89 -8.75
C LYS A 1008 4.16 -24.56 -9.46
N ARG A 1009 3.04 -24.10 -9.98
CA ARG A 1009 2.96 -22.88 -10.78
C ARG A 1009 3.19 -21.66 -9.90
N LEU A 1010 4.13 -20.82 -10.30
CA LEU A 1010 4.31 -19.48 -9.73
C LEU A 1010 3.42 -18.48 -10.46
N MET A 1011 2.69 -17.69 -9.69
CA MET A 1011 1.82 -16.63 -10.20
C MET A 1011 2.35 -15.29 -9.73
N VAL A 1012 2.45 -14.31 -10.64
CA VAL A 1012 2.87 -12.94 -10.35
C VAL A 1012 1.64 -12.05 -10.36
N TRP A 1013 1.53 -11.23 -9.34
CA TRP A 1013 0.40 -10.35 -9.05
C TRP A 1013 0.93 -8.92 -8.96
N ASP A 1014 0.43 -8.05 -9.85
CA ASP A 1014 0.74 -6.63 -9.82
C ASP A 1014 -0.41 -5.88 -9.11
N PRO A 1015 -0.18 -5.36 -7.88
CA PRO A 1015 -1.20 -4.66 -7.13
C PRO A 1015 -1.61 -3.32 -7.76
N VAL A 1016 -0.78 -2.71 -8.59
CA VAL A 1016 -1.09 -1.43 -9.25
C VAL A 1016 -2.08 -1.66 -10.39
N SER A 1017 -1.71 -2.50 -11.36
CA SER A 1017 -2.57 -2.78 -12.53
C SER A 1017 -3.70 -3.77 -12.23
N GLY A 1018 -3.57 -4.59 -11.19
CA GLY A 1018 -4.46 -5.73 -10.93
C GLY A 1018 -4.17 -6.94 -11.84
N MET A 1019 -3.08 -6.93 -12.61
CA MET A 1019 -2.72 -8.05 -13.46
C MET A 1019 -2.27 -9.27 -12.64
N VAL A 1020 -2.68 -10.45 -13.10
CA VAL A 1020 -2.30 -11.76 -12.55
C VAL A 1020 -1.87 -12.65 -13.69
N ILE A 1021 -0.60 -13.05 -13.73
CA ILE A 1021 -0.11 -13.90 -14.81
C ILE A 1021 0.83 -15.01 -14.29
N PRO A 1022 1.01 -16.10 -15.04
CA PRO A 1022 2.05 -17.07 -14.75
C PRO A 1022 3.44 -16.42 -14.80
N GLY A 1023 4.26 -16.67 -13.79
CA GLY A 1023 5.64 -16.21 -13.76
C GLY A 1023 6.48 -16.82 -14.89
N ASN A 1024 7.48 -16.08 -15.38
CA ASN A 1024 8.46 -16.60 -16.32
C ASN A 1024 9.47 -17.48 -15.57
N THR A 1025 9.20 -18.78 -15.51
CA THR A 1025 9.96 -19.73 -14.71
C THR A 1025 10.83 -20.64 -15.55
N ARG A 1026 12.08 -20.85 -15.14
CA ARG A 1026 12.94 -21.92 -15.64
C ARG A 1026 13.07 -23.00 -14.56
N SER A 1027 12.66 -24.22 -14.85
CA SER A 1027 12.91 -25.36 -13.96
C SER A 1027 14.39 -25.68 -13.91
N THR A 1028 14.92 -25.87 -12.71
CA THR A 1028 16.28 -26.36 -12.46
C THR A 1028 16.18 -27.68 -11.69
N GLY A 1029 17.23 -28.51 -11.71
CA GLY A 1029 17.26 -29.76 -10.95
C GLY A 1029 17.02 -29.59 -9.43
N ASN A 1030 17.09 -28.35 -8.91
CA ASN A 1030 16.94 -28.01 -7.50
C ASN A 1030 15.68 -27.14 -7.19
N GLY A 1031 14.85 -26.79 -8.18
CA GLY A 1031 13.67 -25.94 -7.98
C GLY A 1031 13.23 -25.16 -9.23
N ALA A 1032 12.72 -23.94 -9.03
CA ALA A 1032 12.30 -23.04 -10.10
C ALA A 1032 12.97 -21.66 -9.94
N VAL A 1033 13.50 -21.12 -11.04
CA VAL A 1033 14.02 -19.75 -11.10
C VAL A 1033 12.97 -18.88 -11.75
N LEU A 1034 12.52 -17.85 -11.04
CA LEU A 1034 11.60 -16.83 -11.53
C LEU A 1034 12.38 -15.55 -11.87
N GLU A 1035 12.24 -15.09 -13.10
CA GLU A 1035 12.75 -13.79 -13.54
C GLU A 1035 11.65 -12.73 -13.36
N LEU A 1036 11.94 -11.68 -12.58
CA LEU A 1036 11.04 -10.55 -12.32
C LEU A 1036 11.73 -9.25 -12.73
N HIS A 1037 11.01 -8.37 -13.41
CA HIS A 1037 11.41 -6.98 -13.62
C HIS A 1037 10.60 -6.09 -12.68
N LEU A 1038 11.28 -5.31 -11.83
CA LEU A 1038 10.64 -4.30 -10.99
C LEU A 1038 11.10 -2.92 -11.44
N ASP A 1039 10.17 -2.09 -11.89
CA ASP A 1039 10.41 -0.68 -12.12
C ASP A 1039 10.87 0.03 -10.83
N LYS A 1040 11.38 1.25 -10.98
CA LYS A 1040 11.61 2.17 -9.86
C LYS A 1040 10.36 2.22 -8.98
N TRP A 1041 10.53 1.93 -7.69
CA TRP A 1041 9.46 2.02 -6.68
C TRP A 1041 8.24 1.13 -6.99
N GLN A 1042 8.48 -0.03 -7.62
CA GLN A 1042 7.41 -0.99 -7.87
C GLN A 1042 7.33 -2.04 -6.76
N THR A 1043 6.12 -2.54 -6.54
CA THR A 1043 5.83 -3.71 -5.71
C THR A 1043 5.24 -4.82 -6.58
N LEU A 1044 5.72 -6.04 -6.43
CA LEU A 1044 5.11 -7.24 -7.01
C LEU A 1044 4.91 -8.29 -5.93
N LEU A 1045 3.86 -9.09 -6.08
CA LEU A 1045 3.65 -10.27 -5.25
C LEU A 1045 3.76 -11.53 -6.10
N VAL A 1046 4.29 -12.59 -5.51
CA VAL A 1046 4.39 -13.91 -6.12
C VAL A 1046 3.69 -14.90 -5.23
N THR A 1047 2.90 -15.81 -5.81
CA THR A 1047 2.25 -16.88 -5.06
C THR A 1047 2.64 -18.23 -5.61
N ILE A 1048 2.78 -19.19 -4.69
CA ILE A 1048 2.96 -20.62 -5.00
C ILE A 1048 1.75 -21.34 -4.41
N ASP A 1049 0.84 -21.80 -5.26
CA ASP A 1049 -0.35 -22.52 -4.83
C ASP A 1049 0.05 -23.84 -4.13
N LYS A 1050 -0.63 -24.19 -3.02
CA LYS A 1050 -0.38 -25.43 -2.26
C LYS A 1050 -1.22 -26.62 -2.69
#